data_AF-A0A934QCN1-F1
#
_entry.id   AF-A0A934QCN1-F1
#
_cell.length_a   1.000
_cell.length_b   1.000
_cell.length_c   1.000
_cell.angle_alpha   90.00
_cell.angle_beta   90.00
_cell.angle_gamma   90.00
#
_symmetry.space_group_name_H-M   'P 1'
#
loop_
_entity.id
_entity.type
_entity.pdbx_description
1 polymer ?
#
loop_
_entity_poly.entity_id
_entity_poly.type
_entity_poly.pdbx_seq_one_letter_code
_entity_poly.pdbx_strand_id
1 'polypeptide(L)'
;MTSLTSPRRRRPSALLLSAALLAGGIGLPTAAAHAEEGQAAPAVPTAQVTQSGPLPGGYTVLIGGGIEPKDPTSEAIIQEIVDLAKAHAEGKSPRIAIVTAGSEPAPNATEASDGEEYDNATANGIYYGDWFRTHGVEVYAVPIDQNPNPDYPGDPYTAKNAAHPEVVAQIEQSDAIYFGGGDQSRYVRALMTCSGPDPSSLNVTSCADTPALAAMRRVVDGGGVSAGSSAGLAIQQGPGMITGGEPYPSWRDGASPGSFDDDRLGYVPAGGFAFFSEGLIDSHFARRDRQPRIVRLAMDRKQDRAFGVEENTALVVDRAARTGRVVGALGVSAFDLRQTTFDGLNASGISYSYLTAGSTIDFAARTETLAGSPTTAPGTGSPPAPATDIWGSSECEGGIFGTLNLAQALLASNAARAHGDTCVAAAESPSLRVTLNRAAGTEWNTAGGFAGLRMSITGTPDVQATAEVDGISAQGTLPLGSTAKITVTVRNSGAVPLAGVSAEAHPSRAGTSTEKAAQGSLLLPGASRSFSFTRQVTQGAQRFEVSVSGLPASTDGNPLDMDAVSGKAEVAFTGARPSQPGTGGNGTGGNVGNGGNGGDGPPGASGPGSTPGGGSGAHPSGTLARTGGSAPMHEFAGAGAVALIAAGAAAISLAGAARARRRSRLGA
;
A
#
# COMPACT_ATOMS: atom_id res chain seq x y z
N MET A 1 -0.33 -69.98 -7.82
CA MET A 1 0.28 -70.84 -8.87
C MET A 1 1.12 -69.97 -9.81
N THR A 2 1.95 -70.57 -10.65
CA THR A 2 2.70 -69.94 -11.75
C THR A 2 1.74 -69.26 -12.77
N SER A 3 2.15 -68.33 -13.64
CA SER A 3 3.48 -68.17 -14.27
C SER A 3 3.82 -66.72 -14.72
N LEU A 4 5.09 -66.57 -15.09
CA LEU A 4 5.83 -65.52 -15.83
C LEU A 4 5.02 -64.83 -16.97
N THR A 5 5.32 -63.61 -17.43
CA THR A 5 6.65 -63.15 -17.94
C THR A 5 6.97 -61.64 -17.77
N SER A 6 8.22 -61.30 -18.08
CA SER A 6 8.87 -59.97 -18.13
C SER A 6 9.73 -59.93 -19.44
N PRO A 7 10.74 -59.07 -19.73
CA PRO A 7 11.24 -57.85 -19.05
C PRO A 7 11.77 -56.68 -19.97
N ARG A 8 11.93 -55.46 -19.38
CA ARG A 8 13.04 -54.48 -19.65
C ARG A 8 13.09 -53.80 -21.08
N ARG A 9 13.87 -52.74 -21.40
CA ARG A 9 14.92 -51.93 -20.71
C ARG A 9 15.12 -50.52 -21.37
N ARG A 10 15.44 -49.49 -20.56
CA ARG A 10 16.34 -48.31 -20.77
C ARG A 10 16.18 -47.31 -21.96
N ARG A 11 16.34 -46.01 -21.65
CA ARG A 11 16.74 -44.88 -22.56
C ARG A 11 18.28 -44.85 -22.77
N PRO A 12 18.80 -44.23 -23.85
CA PRO A 12 19.33 -42.83 -23.86
C PRO A 12 19.04 -42.11 -25.22
N SER A 13 19.52 -40.94 -25.64
CA SER A 13 19.84 -39.60 -25.10
C SER A 13 20.34 -38.73 -26.29
N ALA A 14 19.85 -37.49 -26.42
CA ALA A 14 20.50 -36.29 -27.01
C ALA A 14 20.92 -36.21 -28.52
N LEU A 15 21.24 -34.96 -28.93
CA LEU A 15 21.71 -34.45 -30.25
C LEU A 15 20.73 -34.51 -31.45
N LEU A 16 20.88 -33.72 -32.53
CA LEU A 16 21.18 -32.28 -32.73
C LEU A 16 21.18 -31.97 -34.26
N LEU A 17 20.92 -30.70 -34.63
CA LEU A 17 21.29 -30.03 -35.90
C LEU A 17 20.54 -30.31 -37.23
N SER A 18 20.40 -29.21 -37.99
CA SER A 18 20.29 -29.09 -39.47
C SER A 18 19.02 -29.54 -40.21
N ALA A 19 18.71 -29.04 -41.42
CA ALA A 19 18.50 -27.66 -41.92
C ALA A 19 18.36 -27.65 -43.47
N ALA A 20 17.29 -27.03 -44.00
CA ALA A 20 17.13 -26.53 -45.38
C ALA A 20 17.13 -27.58 -46.54
N LEU A 21 16.55 -27.37 -47.73
CA LEU A 21 15.58 -26.36 -48.22
C LEU A 21 14.22 -27.09 -48.51
N LEU A 22 13.41 -26.99 -49.59
CA LEU A 22 13.30 -26.14 -50.81
C LEU A 22 11.83 -26.16 -51.34
N ALA A 23 11.39 -25.06 -51.95
CA ALA A 23 10.24 -24.82 -52.86
C ALA A 23 9.03 -25.81 -52.97
N GLY A 24 7.82 -25.24 -52.81
CA GLY A 24 6.55 -25.86 -53.21
C GLY A 24 5.34 -24.98 -52.83
N GLY A 25 5.17 -23.83 -53.48
CA GLY A 25 4.17 -22.82 -53.06
C GLY A 25 2.88 -22.79 -53.88
N ILE A 26 1.76 -22.41 -53.24
CA ILE A 26 0.51 -21.92 -53.83
C ILE A 26 -0.18 -20.96 -52.83
N GLY A 27 -0.72 -19.85 -53.34
CA GLY A 27 -1.80 -19.02 -52.78
C GLY A 27 -1.94 -18.80 -51.26
N LEU A 28 -1.51 -17.61 -50.80
CA LEU A 28 -2.06 -16.96 -49.59
C LEU A 28 -2.85 -15.70 -50.00
N PRO A 29 -4.14 -15.56 -49.64
CA PRO A 29 -4.84 -14.29 -49.71
C PRO A 29 -4.47 -13.40 -48.50
N THR A 30 -4.25 -12.12 -48.74
CA THR A 30 -4.00 -11.14 -47.67
C THR A 30 -5.30 -10.78 -46.95
N ALA A 31 -5.44 -11.20 -45.69
CA ALA A 31 -6.44 -10.64 -44.78
C ALA A 31 -5.88 -9.38 -44.12
N ALA A 32 -6.55 -8.24 -44.28
CA ALA A 32 -6.17 -7.01 -43.60
C ALA A 32 -6.56 -7.09 -42.12
N ALA A 33 -5.66 -6.67 -41.22
CA ALA A 33 -5.98 -6.50 -39.82
C ALA A 33 -6.86 -5.26 -39.63
N HIS A 34 -8.19 -5.45 -39.64
CA HIS A 34 -9.09 -4.46 -39.08
C HIS A 34 -8.88 -4.42 -37.56
N ALA A 35 -8.63 -3.23 -37.02
CA ALA A 35 -8.79 -3.00 -35.60
C ALA A 35 -10.30 -3.01 -35.29
N GLU A 36 -10.76 -3.96 -34.48
CA GLU A 36 -12.08 -3.88 -33.88
C GLU A 36 -12.06 -2.80 -32.80
N GLU A 37 -13.04 -1.90 -32.84
CA GLU A 37 -13.22 -0.88 -31.81
C GLU A 37 -13.57 -1.57 -30.49
N GLY A 38 -12.90 -1.18 -29.41
CA GLY A 38 -13.10 -1.77 -28.09
C GLY A 38 -14.52 -1.56 -27.59
N GLN A 39 -15.36 -2.59 -27.70
CA GLN A 39 -16.72 -2.55 -27.16
C GLN A 39 -16.65 -2.33 -25.64
N ALA A 40 -17.22 -1.21 -25.19
CA ALA A 40 -17.26 -0.87 -23.78
C ALA A 40 -17.95 -1.97 -22.98
N ALA A 41 -17.35 -2.37 -21.86
CA ALA A 41 -17.95 -3.34 -20.95
C ALA A 41 -19.36 -2.87 -20.54
N PRO A 42 -20.36 -3.77 -20.48
CA PRO A 42 -21.74 -3.39 -20.19
C PRO A 42 -21.81 -2.71 -18.81
N ALA A 43 -22.38 -1.50 -18.78
CA ALA A 43 -22.49 -0.71 -17.57
C ALA A 43 -23.36 -1.45 -16.54
N VAL A 44 -22.72 -2.03 -15.52
CA VAL A 44 -23.42 -2.55 -14.34
C VAL A 44 -24.23 -1.40 -13.75
N PRO A 45 -25.57 -1.53 -13.60
CA PRO A 45 -26.40 -0.44 -13.14
C PRO A 45 -25.99 -0.04 -11.71
N THR A 46 -25.53 1.19 -11.56
CA THR A 46 -25.27 1.81 -10.25
C THR A 46 -26.61 2.07 -9.57
N ALA A 47 -27.13 1.04 -8.89
CA ALA A 47 -28.27 1.17 -8.00
C ALA A 47 -27.90 2.08 -6.82
N GLN A 48 -28.14 3.38 -6.97
CA GLN A 48 -28.19 4.29 -5.82
C GLN A 48 -29.37 3.85 -4.96
N VAL A 49 -29.07 3.17 -3.85
CA VAL A 49 -30.08 2.71 -2.89
C VAL A 49 -30.57 3.92 -2.09
N THR A 50 -31.55 4.63 -2.65
CA THR A 50 -32.21 5.77 -2.01
C THR A 50 -33.14 5.29 -0.89
N GLN A 51 -32.54 4.86 0.23
CA GLN A 51 -33.27 4.58 1.46
C GLN A 51 -33.94 5.87 1.94
N SER A 52 -35.28 5.87 1.92
CA SER A 52 -36.14 7.04 2.10
C SER A 52 -37.09 6.86 3.29
N GLY A 53 -36.61 6.16 4.33
CA GLY A 53 -37.20 6.10 5.66
C GLY A 53 -36.20 6.58 6.72
N PRO A 54 -36.60 6.64 8.00
CA PRO A 54 -35.66 6.72 9.11
C PRO A 54 -34.68 5.54 9.02
N LEU A 55 -33.39 5.79 9.27
CA LEU A 55 -32.42 4.70 9.31
C LEU A 55 -32.72 3.75 10.49
N PRO A 56 -32.45 2.44 10.35
CA PRO A 56 -32.57 1.49 11.45
C PRO A 56 -31.73 1.91 12.66
N GLY A 57 -32.17 1.51 13.85
CA GLY A 57 -31.53 1.91 15.10
C GLY A 57 -30.18 1.25 15.37
N GLY A 58 -29.67 1.48 16.58
CA GLY A 58 -28.53 0.74 17.12
C GLY A 58 -27.17 1.18 16.60
N TYR A 59 -26.16 0.37 16.94
CA TYR A 59 -24.76 0.75 16.83
C TYR A 59 -23.95 -0.25 16.02
N THR A 60 -22.93 0.24 15.32
CA THR A 60 -21.95 -0.56 14.61
C THR A 60 -20.55 -0.25 15.15
N VAL A 61 -19.87 -1.24 15.74
CA VAL A 61 -18.52 -1.09 16.31
C VAL A 61 -17.53 -1.84 15.44
N LEU A 62 -16.74 -1.08 14.67
CA LEU A 62 -15.76 -1.59 13.71
C LEU A 62 -14.37 -1.62 14.37
N ILE A 63 -13.88 -2.80 14.75
CA ILE A 63 -12.58 -2.95 15.44
C ILE A 63 -11.50 -3.41 14.44
N GLY A 64 -10.40 -2.68 14.36
CA GLY A 64 -9.35 -2.92 13.36
C GLY A 64 -8.51 -4.19 13.57
N GLY A 65 -8.79 -4.98 14.62
CA GLY A 65 -8.08 -6.21 14.97
C GLY A 65 -7.03 -6.04 16.06
N GLY A 66 -6.35 -7.13 16.42
CA GLY A 66 -5.22 -7.12 17.36
C GLY A 66 -5.55 -7.01 18.85
N ILE A 67 -6.85 -6.95 19.22
CA ILE A 67 -7.30 -6.82 20.61
C ILE A 67 -7.14 -8.11 21.42
N GLU A 68 -6.79 -7.99 22.70
CA GLU A 68 -6.53 -9.11 23.60
C GLU A 68 -7.02 -8.85 25.05
N PRO A 69 -7.49 -9.87 25.80
CA PRO A 69 -7.88 -9.71 27.20
C PRO A 69 -6.73 -9.18 28.08
N LYS A 70 -7.08 -8.33 29.05
CA LYS A 70 -6.17 -7.68 30.02
C LYS A 70 -5.30 -6.54 29.46
N ASP A 71 -5.27 -6.28 28.14
CA ASP A 71 -4.77 -5.01 27.62
C ASP A 71 -5.79 -3.89 27.93
N PRO A 72 -5.41 -2.81 28.65
CA PRO A 72 -6.34 -1.74 29.01
C PRO A 72 -7.05 -1.07 27.82
N THR A 73 -6.46 -1.11 26.62
CA THR A 73 -7.08 -0.56 25.40
C THR A 73 -8.22 -1.46 24.91
N SER A 74 -7.92 -2.76 24.79
CA SER A 74 -8.83 -3.81 24.37
C SER A 74 -10.01 -3.95 25.35
N GLU A 75 -9.72 -3.97 26.65
CA GLU A 75 -10.73 -3.96 27.72
C GLU A 75 -11.69 -2.76 27.60
N ALA A 76 -11.20 -1.58 27.23
CA ALA A 76 -12.05 -0.40 27.01
C ALA A 76 -12.92 -0.51 25.75
N ILE A 77 -12.43 -1.15 24.67
CA ILE A 77 -13.20 -1.42 23.45
C ILE A 77 -14.30 -2.46 23.72
N ILE A 78 -14.01 -3.49 24.53
CA ILE A 78 -15.03 -4.47 24.96
C ILE A 78 -16.04 -3.80 25.90
N GLN A 79 -15.60 -2.97 26.84
CA GLN A 79 -16.50 -2.27 27.77
C GLN A 79 -17.47 -1.32 27.05
N GLU A 80 -17.03 -0.64 25.99
CA GLU A 80 -17.88 0.17 25.11
C GLU A 80 -19.02 -0.66 24.49
N ILE A 81 -18.72 -1.84 23.92
CA ILE A 81 -19.73 -2.76 23.35
C ILE A 81 -20.72 -3.20 24.43
N VAL A 82 -20.21 -3.53 25.61
CA VAL A 82 -21.00 -3.97 26.77
C VAL A 82 -21.92 -2.85 27.27
N ASP A 83 -21.47 -1.59 27.30
CA ASP A 83 -22.29 -0.48 27.79
C ASP A 83 -23.35 -0.03 26.77
N LEU A 84 -23.06 -0.13 25.46
CA LEU A 84 -24.07 -0.01 24.41
C LEU A 84 -25.11 -1.15 24.50
N ALA A 85 -24.69 -2.38 24.78
CA ALA A 85 -25.60 -3.51 24.99
C ALA A 85 -26.49 -3.33 26.24
N LYS A 86 -25.94 -2.81 27.36
CA LYS A 86 -26.72 -2.45 28.57
C LYS A 86 -27.78 -1.39 28.29
N ALA A 87 -27.52 -0.46 27.38
CA ALA A 87 -28.50 0.57 27.00
C ALA A 87 -29.70 -0.04 26.26
N HIS A 88 -29.47 -1.02 25.38
CA HIS A 88 -30.54 -1.78 24.71
C HIS A 88 -31.28 -2.75 25.65
N ALA A 89 -30.58 -3.35 26.62
CA ALA A 89 -31.15 -4.33 27.56
C ALA A 89 -32.20 -3.75 28.53
N GLU A 90 -32.38 -2.41 28.59
CA GLU A 90 -33.32 -1.68 29.44
C GLU A 90 -33.24 -2.08 30.94
N GLY A 91 -32.03 -2.24 31.46
CA GLY A 91 -31.78 -2.55 32.87
C GLY A 91 -31.86 -4.05 33.24
N LYS A 92 -31.97 -4.94 32.26
CA LYS A 92 -31.68 -6.38 32.43
C LYS A 92 -30.16 -6.62 32.41
N SER A 93 -29.74 -7.85 32.71
CA SER A 93 -28.40 -8.30 32.30
C SER A 93 -28.37 -8.34 30.77
N PRO A 94 -27.41 -7.65 30.11
CA PRO A 94 -27.32 -7.69 28.65
C PRO A 94 -26.82 -9.06 28.18
N ARG A 95 -27.22 -9.47 26.99
CA ARG A 95 -26.81 -10.74 26.37
C ARG A 95 -26.10 -10.53 25.04
N ILE A 96 -24.97 -11.21 24.84
CA ILE A 96 -24.13 -11.06 23.65
C ILE A 96 -24.05 -12.39 22.89
N ALA A 97 -24.37 -12.36 21.60
CA ALA A 97 -24.19 -13.47 20.67
C ALA A 97 -22.77 -13.41 20.08
N ILE A 98 -21.95 -14.40 20.38
CA ILE A 98 -20.57 -14.55 19.89
C ILE A 98 -20.61 -15.39 18.61
N VAL A 99 -20.18 -14.81 17.49
CA VAL A 99 -20.17 -15.46 16.17
C VAL A 99 -18.74 -15.57 15.68
N THR A 100 -18.30 -16.79 15.38
CA THR A 100 -16.89 -17.12 15.08
C THR A 100 -16.71 -17.90 13.78
N ALA A 101 -17.72 -17.88 12.91
CA ALA A 101 -17.74 -18.50 11.58
C ALA A 101 -16.65 -17.98 10.61
N GLY A 102 -15.85 -16.99 11.00
CA GLY A 102 -14.65 -16.55 10.26
C GLY A 102 -13.44 -17.47 10.42
N SER A 103 -13.35 -18.26 11.49
CA SER A 103 -12.19 -19.15 11.73
C SER A 103 -12.23 -20.44 10.92
N GLU A 104 -11.17 -21.25 11.03
CA GLU A 104 -11.23 -22.66 10.62
C GLU A 104 -12.21 -23.45 11.53
N PRO A 105 -13.00 -24.39 10.99
CA PRO A 105 -13.72 -25.38 11.80
C PRO A 105 -12.75 -26.25 12.61
N ALA A 106 -13.20 -26.74 13.77
CA ALA A 106 -12.33 -27.48 14.68
C ALA A 106 -12.08 -28.91 14.17
N PRO A 107 -10.81 -29.37 14.04
CA PRO A 107 -10.51 -30.68 13.44
C PRO A 107 -10.82 -31.86 14.37
N ASN A 108 -11.07 -31.63 15.66
CA ASN A 108 -11.52 -32.63 16.64
C ASN A 108 -12.03 -31.98 17.93
N ALA A 109 -12.72 -32.78 18.76
CA ALA A 109 -13.31 -32.35 20.02
C ALA A 109 -12.33 -31.79 21.06
N THR A 110 -11.05 -32.18 21.05
CA THR A 110 -10.05 -31.65 21.99
C THR A 110 -9.75 -30.20 21.64
N GLU A 111 -9.34 -29.95 20.41
CA GLU A 111 -9.02 -28.59 19.90
C GLU A 111 -10.26 -27.68 19.91
N ALA A 112 -11.47 -28.23 19.72
CA ALA A 112 -12.72 -27.49 19.85
C ALA A 112 -13.05 -27.05 21.30
N SER A 113 -12.50 -27.74 22.30
CA SER A 113 -12.84 -27.52 23.72
C SER A 113 -11.89 -26.59 24.47
N ASP A 114 -10.80 -26.16 23.83
CA ASP A 114 -9.71 -25.40 24.42
C ASP A 114 -9.56 -24.04 23.71
N GLY A 115 -10.18 -23.02 24.31
CA GLY A 115 -10.10 -21.63 23.89
C GLY A 115 -8.87 -20.86 24.41
N GLU A 116 -7.89 -21.52 25.04
CA GLU A 116 -6.61 -20.90 25.41
C GLU A 116 -5.49 -21.25 24.42
N GLU A 117 -5.48 -22.47 23.85
CA GLU A 117 -4.41 -22.94 22.93
C GLU A 117 -4.79 -22.89 21.42
N TYR A 118 -6.07 -23.01 21.03
CA TYR A 118 -6.46 -23.26 19.63
C TYR A 118 -7.31 -22.16 18.96
N ASP A 119 -6.88 -21.70 17.78
CA ASP A 119 -7.67 -20.83 16.88
C ASP A 119 -8.56 -21.68 15.96
N ASN A 120 -9.81 -21.89 16.38
CA ASN A 120 -10.88 -22.47 15.57
C ASN A 120 -12.25 -21.90 15.97
N ALA A 121 -13.29 -22.12 15.17
CA ALA A 121 -14.61 -21.53 15.38
C ALA A 121 -15.19 -21.83 16.78
N THR A 122 -15.09 -23.07 17.27
CA THR A 122 -15.63 -23.49 18.57
C THR A 122 -14.80 -22.92 19.73
N ALA A 123 -13.48 -23.07 19.67
CA ALA A 123 -12.54 -22.59 20.68
C ALA A 123 -12.58 -21.05 20.81
N ASN A 124 -12.64 -20.32 19.70
CA ASN A 124 -12.81 -18.86 19.73
C ASN A 124 -14.17 -18.45 20.31
N GLY A 125 -15.21 -19.27 20.13
CA GLY A 125 -16.52 -19.07 20.76
C GLY A 125 -16.47 -19.19 22.29
N ILE A 126 -15.54 -20.01 22.81
CA ILE A 126 -15.19 -20.08 24.24
C ILE A 126 -14.37 -18.85 24.63
N TYR A 127 -13.25 -18.58 23.96
CA TYR A 127 -12.33 -17.46 24.23
C TYR A 127 -13.02 -16.10 24.35
N TYR A 128 -13.72 -15.65 23.29
CA TYR A 128 -14.45 -14.38 23.33
C TYR A 128 -15.61 -14.44 24.32
N GLY A 129 -16.25 -15.62 24.47
CA GLY A 129 -17.35 -15.79 25.40
C GLY A 129 -16.96 -15.64 26.86
N ASP A 130 -15.83 -16.21 27.29
CA ASP A 130 -15.31 -16.08 28.64
C ASP A 130 -14.70 -14.70 28.88
N TRP A 131 -14.12 -14.06 27.86
CA TRP A 131 -13.74 -12.65 27.95
C TRP A 131 -14.95 -11.75 28.19
N PHE A 132 -15.99 -11.81 27.36
CA PHE A 132 -17.20 -10.99 27.59
C PHE A 132 -17.85 -11.26 28.96
N ARG A 133 -17.85 -12.50 29.45
CA ARG A 133 -18.33 -12.84 30.81
C ARG A 133 -17.59 -12.09 31.92
N THR A 134 -16.31 -11.72 31.78
CA THR A 134 -15.62 -10.93 32.82
C THR A 134 -16.19 -9.52 32.97
N HIS A 135 -16.78 -8.96 31.91
CA HIS A 135 -17.48 -7.66 31.92
C HIS A 135 -18.92 -7.74 32.46
N GLY A 136 -19.35 -8.91 32.95
CA GLY A 136 -20.63 -9.10 33.64
C GLY A 136 -21.84 -9.17 32.72
N VAL A 137 -21.71 -9.84 31.56
CA VAL A 137 -22.81 -10.05 30.59
C VAL A 137 -23.15 -11.53 30.42
N GLU A 138 -24.37 -11.81 29.95
CA GLU A 138 -24.73 -13.14 29.45
C GLU A 138 -24.16 -13.37 28.04
N VAL A 139 -23.81 -14.61 27.72
CA VAL A 139 -23.14 -14.97 26.46
C VAL A 139 -23.77 -16.19 25.82
N TYR A 140 -24.05 -16.09 24.52
CA TYR A 140 -24.40 -17.20 23.65
C TYR A 140 -23.33 -17.39 22.57
N ALA A 141 -22.56 -18.47 22.63
CA ALA A 141 -21.73 -18.88 21.51
C ALA A 141 -22.62 -19.46 20.41
N VAL A 142 -22.63 -18.81 19.23
CA VAL A 142 -23.50 -19.16 18.11
C VAL A 142 -22.85 -20.29 17.31
N PRO A 143 -23.44 -21.50 17.28
CA PRO A 143 -22.76 -22.69 16.76
C PRO A 143 -22.87 -22.79 15.23
N ILE A 144 -22.31 -21.83 14.50
CA ILE A 144 -22.37 -21.74 13.03
C ILE A 144 -20.95 -21.65 12.46
N ASP A 145 -20.73 -22.40 11.38
CA ASP A 145 -19.53 -22.40 10.54
C ASP A 145 -19.94 -22.51 9.05
N GLN A 146 -18.98 -22.85 8.18
CA GLN A 146 -19.20 -23.06 6.74
C GLN A 146 -19.52 -24.51 6.32
N ASN A 147 -19.42 -25.49 7.23
CA ASN A 147 -19.47 -26.91 6.92
C ASN A 147 -20.89 -27.50 7.13
N PRO A 148 -21.48 -28.18 6.14
CA PRO A 148 -22.86 -28.64 6.23
C PRO A 148 -23.06 -29.84 7.15
N ASN A 149 -22.00 -30.46 7.69
CA ASN A 149 -22.04 -31.61 8.59
C ASN A 149 -21.03 -31.42 9.71
N PRO A 150 -21.25 -32.01 10.91
CA PRO A 150 -20.29 -31.98 12.03
C PRO A 150 -18.88 -32.38 11.59
N ASP A 151 -17.86 -31.58 11.92
CA ASP A 151 -16.47 -31.89 11.55
C ASP A 151 -15.88 -33.04 12.38
N TYR A 152 -16.40 -33.23 13.60
CA TYR A 152 -16.12 -34.39 14.44
C TYR A 152 -17.39 -34.94 15.12
N PRO A 153 -17.38 -36.19 15.62
CA PRO A 153 -18.55 -36.78 16.28
C PRO A 153 -18.94 -36.00 17.55
N GLY A 154 -20.12 -35.40 17.54
CA GLY A 154 -20.63 -34.58 18.65
C GLY A 154 -20.29 -33.09 18.56
N ASP A 155 -19.71 -32.62 17.45
CA ASP A 155 -19.54 -31.21 17.16
C ASP A 155 -20.90 -30.49 17.07
N PRO A 156 -21.13 -29.41 17.85
CA PRO A 156 -22.35 -28.63 17.76
C PRO A 156 -22.33 -27.61 16.62
N TYR A 157 -21.16 -27.20 16.09
CA TYR A 157 -21.08 -26.21 15.02
C TYR A 157 -21.40 -26.88 13.67
N THR A 158 -22.24 -26.21 12.86
CA THR A 158 -22.46 -26.53 11.43
C THR A 158 -23.07 -25.33 10.70
N ALA A 159 -22.89 -25.24 9.38
CA ALA A 159 -23.66 -24.33 8.52
C ALA A 159 -25.19 -24.57 8.53
N LYS A 160 -25.66 -25.78 8.89
CA LYS A 160 -27.11 -26.05 9.03
C LYS A 160 -27.75 -25.22 10.13
N ASN A 161 -26.98 -24.84 11.16
CA ASN A 161 -27.47 -24.05 12.28
C ASN A 161 -27.84 -22.60 11.88
N ALA A 162 -27.35 -22.10 10.75
CA ALA A 162 -27.78 -20.81 10.19
C ALA A 162 -29.28 -20.77 9.80
N ALA A 163 -29.94 -21.94 9.72
CA ALA A 163 -31.38 -22.07 9.51
C ALA A 163 -32.11 -22.81 10.67
N HIS A 164 -31.43 -23.14 11.77
CA HIS A 164 -32.04 -23.93 12.85
C HIS A 164 -32.92 -23.03 13.76
N PRO A 165 -34.23 -23.30 13.93
CA PRO A 165 -35.14 -22.38 14.62
C PRO A 165 -34.73 -22.02 16.05
N GLU A 166 -34.14 -22.97 16.79
CA GLU A 166 -33.67 -22.70 18.16
C GLU A 166 -32.46 -21.76 18.18
N VAL A 167 -31.53 -21.89 17.22
CA VAL A 167 -30.34 -21.02 17.12
C VAL A 167 -30.77 -19.60 16.74
N VAL A 168 -31.71 -19.47 15.80
CA VAL A 168 -32.37 -18.21 15.46
C VAL A 168 -33.01 -17.57 16.70
N ALA A 169 -33.80 -18.34 17.46
CA ALA A 169 -34.47 -17.84 18.66
C ALA A 169 -33.51 -17.46 19.80
N GLN A 170 -32.33 -18.08 19.92
CA GLN A 170 -31.30 -17.68 20.89
C GLN A 170 -30.57 -16.39 20.46
N ILE A 171 -30.35 -16.19 19.15
CA ILE A 171 -29.81 -14.93 18.60
C ILE A 171 -30.76 -13.77 18.90
N GLU A 172 -32.07 -13.93 18.67
CA GLU A 172 -33.10 -12.90 18.91
C GLU A 172 -33.26 -12.47 20.39
N GLN A 173 -32.64 -13.19 21.32
CA GLN A 173 -32.60 -12.84 22.75
C GLN A 173 -31.36 -12.01 23.14
N SER A 174 -30.58 -11.54 22.18
CA SER A 174 -29.32 -10.81 22.42
C SER A 174 -29.48 -9.31 22.19
N ASP A 175 -28.69 -8.52 22.92
CA ASP A 175 -28.59 -7.05 22.80
C ASP A 175 -27.40 -6.62 21.93
N ALA A 176 -26.40 -7.49 21.78
CA ALA A 176 -25.28 -7.31 20.88
C ALA A 176 -24.93 -8.61 20.14
N ILE A 177 -24.49 -8.46 18.90
CA ILE A 177 -23.84 -9.50 18.10
C ILE A 177 -22.36 -9.13 17.97
N TYR A 178 -21.47 -10.04 18.32
CA TYR A 178 -20.02 -9.85 18.20
C TYR A 178 -19.43 -10.85 17.20
N PHE A 179 -18.78 -10.33 16.15
CA PHE A 179 -18.10 -11.11 15.12
C PHE A 179 -16.59 -11.16 15.38
N GLY A 180 -16.06 -12.36 15.62
CA GLY A 180 -14.62 -12.59 15.80
C GLY A 180 -13.80 -12.42 14.52
N GLY A 181 -12.47 -12.59 14.64
CA GLY A 181 -11.53 -12.58 13.52
C GLY A 181 -11.63 -13.79 12.57
N GLY A 182 -10.58 -14.01 11.78
CA GLY A 182 -10.48 -15.08 10.79
C GLY A 182 -10.50 -14.58 9.34
N ASP A 183 -11.24 -15.25 8.46
CA ASP A 183 -11.46 -14.92 7.05
C ASP A 183 -12.92 -14.50 6.80
N GLN A 184 -13.11 -13.26 6.37
CA GLN A 184 -14.42 -12.65 6.07
C GLN A 184 -15.21 -13.38 4.98
N SER A 185 -14.53 -14.14 4.11
CA SER A 185 -15.14 -14.96 3.07
C SER A 185 -15.96 -16.12 3.64
N ARG A 186 -15.64 -16.59 4.86
CA ARG A 186 -16.33 -17.71 5.52
C ARG A 186 -17.62 -17.28 6.16
N TYR A 187 -17.63 -16.12 6.81
CA TYR A 187 -18.85 -15.46 7.27
C TYR A 187 -19.87 -15.29 6.14
N VAL A 188 -19.45 -14.84 4.94
CA VAL A 188 -20.35 -14.74 3.78
C VAL A 188 -20.89 -16.12 3.37
N ARG A 189 -20.05 -17.16 3.31
CA ARG A 189 -20.46 -18.54 2.96
C ARG A 189 -21.37 -19.20 4.01
N ALA A 190 -21.18 -18.87 5.28
CA ALA A 190 -21.92 -19.44 6.42
C ALA A 190 -23.27 -18.76 6.68
N LEU A 191 -23.35 -17.44 6.48
CA LEU A 191 -24.48 -16.62 6.91
C LEU A 191 -25.25 -15.94 5.77
N MET A 192 -24.83 -16.07 4.51
CA MET A 192 -25.56 -15.57 3.33
C MET A 192 -25.78 -16.66 2.26
N THR A 193 -26.93 -16.62 1.60
CA THR A 193 -27.17 -17.38 0.36
C THR A 193 -26.91 -16.47 -0.83
N CYS A 194 -25.80 -16.67 -1.55
CA CYS A 194 -25.34 -15.79 -2.62
C CYS A 194 -25.44 -16.39 -4.03
N SER A 195 -25.56 -15.53 -5.03
CA SER A 195 -25.59 -15.87 -6.45
C SER A 195 -24.90 -14.80 -7.31
N GLY A 196 -24.40 -15.20 -8.48
CA GLY A 196 -23.66 -14.35 -9.41
C GLY A 196 -22.82 -15.19 -10.38
N PRO A 197 -21.87 -14.57 -11.10
CA PRO A 197 -21.05 -15.23 -12.12
C PRO A 197 -20.26 -16.45 -11.62
N ASP A 198 -19.68 -16.39 -10.41
CA ASP A 198 -19.04 -17.54 -9.75
C ASP A 198 -19.17 -17.45 -8.23
N PRO A 199 -20.13 -18.15 -7.61
CA PRO A 199 -20.27 -18.20 -6.16
C PRO A 199 -19.13 -18.89 -5.41
N SER A 200 -18.31 -19.73 -6.06
CA SER A 200 -17.24 -20.46 -5.37
C SER A 200 -16.09 -19.52 -4.96
N SER A 201 -15.68 -18.65 -5.89
CA SER A 201 -14.73 -17.55 -5.66
C SER A 201 -15.36 -16.30 -5.02
N LEU A 202 -16.64 -16.31 -4.62
CA LEU A 202 -17.36 -15.11 -4.16
C LEU A 202 -17.45 -13.96 -5.19
N ASN A 203 -17.34 -14.26 -6.49
CA ASN A 203 -17.81 -13.36 -7.54
C ASN A 203 -19.35 -13.41 -7.60
N VAL A 204 -19.97 -12.79 -6.60
CA VAL A 204 -21.43 -12.78 -6.36
C VAL A 204 -21.99 -11.36 -6.42
N THR A 205 -23.14 -11.22 -7.07
CA THR A 205 -23.80 -9.93 -7.35
C THR A 205 -25.13 -9.78 -6.63
N SER A 206 -25.62 -10.84 -5.98
CA SER A 206 -26.81 -10.83 -5.13
C SER A 206 -26.61 -11.81 -3.98
N CYS A 207 -26.97 -11.40 -2.76
CA CYS A 207 -26.95 -12.24 -1.56
C CYS A 207 -28.22 -11.98 -0.74
N ALA A 208 -28.73 -13.03 -0.09
CA ALA A 208 -29.81 -12.96 0.87
C ALA A 208 -29.34 -13.48 2.24
N ASP A 209 -29.84 -12.88 3.32
CA ASP A 209 -29.54 -13.34 4.67
C ASP A 209 -30.02 -14.78 4.90
N THR A 210 -29.22 -15.58 5.62
CA THR A 210 -29.74 -16.78 6.31
C THR A 210 -30.73 -16.39 7.42
N PRO A 211 -31.61 -17.30 7.88
CA PRO A 211 -32.49 -17.03 9.03
C PRO A 211 -31.76 -16.52 10.28
N ALA A 212 -30.54 -17.03 10.55
CA ALA A 212 -29.67 -16.55 11.62
C ALA A 212 -29.17 -15.12 11.38
N LEU A 213 -28.65 -14.79 10.19
CA LEU A 213 -28.23 -13.42 9.89
C LEU A 213 -29.40 -12.43 9.90
N ALA A 214 -30.59 -12.86 9.44
CA ALA A 214 -31.79 -12.05 9.53
C ALA A 214 -32.21 -11.78 10.99
N ALA A 215 -31.97 -12.72 11.91
CA ALA A 215 -32.15 -12.50 13.35
C ALA A 215 -31.11 -11.54 13.94
N MET A 216 -29.82 -11.70 13.58
CA MET A 216 -28.77 -10.74 13.94
C MET A 216 -29.15 -9.33 13.46
N ARG A 217 -29.67 -9.21 12.23
CA ARG A 217 -30.17 -7.94 11.69
C ARG A 217 -31.34 -7.37 12.48
N ARG A 218 -32.31 -8.20 12.89
CA ARG A 218 -33.44 -7.76 13.76
C ARG A 218 -32.97 -7.21 15.11
N VAL A 219 -31.96 -7.81 15.74
CA VAL A 219 -31.35 -7.30 16.98
C VAL A 219 -30.77 -5.90 16.76
N VAL A 220 -29.91 -5.74 15.75
CA VAL A 220 -29.19 -4.46 15.52
C VAL A 220 -30.15 -3.36 15.05
N ASP A 221 -31.04 -3.66 14.10
CA ASP A 221 -32.04 -2.71 13.58
C ASP A 221 -33.08 -2.31 14.65
N GLY A 222 -33.30 -3.16 15.66
CA GLY A 222 -34.14 -2.89 16.83
C GLY A 222 -33.52 -1.92 17.85
N GLY A 223 -32.21 -1.65 17.76
CA GLY A 223 -31.48 -0.78 18.68
C GLY A 223 -30.20 -1.40 19.26
N GLY A 224 -29.96 -2.69 19.02
CA GLY A 224 -28.79 -3.42 19.52
C GLY A 224 -27.47 -3.07 18.82
N VAL A 225 -26.43 -3.84 19.13
CA VAL A 225 -25.06 -3.58 18.66
C VAL A 225 -24.58 -4.64 17.66
N SER A 226 -23.99 -4.21 16.55
CA SER A 226 -23.18 -5.04 15.66
C SER A 226 -21.70 -4.71 15.86
N ALA A 227 -20.99 -5.52 16.64
CA ALA A 227 -19.56 -5.34 16.90
C ALA A 227 -18.75 -6.38 16.15
N GLY A 228 -17.53 -6.04 15.68
CA GLY A 228 -16.67 -7.06 15.11
C GLY A 228 -15.23 -6.65 14.85
N SER A 229 -14.34 -7.65 14.90
CA SER A 229 -12.89 -7.47 14.88
C SER A 229 -12.24 -8.13 13.67
N SER A 230 -11.34 -7.40 12.99
CA SER A 230 -10.60 -7.91 11.82
C SER A 230 -11.51 -8.34 10.65
N ALA A 231 -11.74 -9.64 10.45
CA ALA A 231 -12.78 -10.15 9.54
C ALA A 231 -14.19 -9.74 9.99
N GLY A 232 -14.45 -9.71 11.30
CA GLY A 232 -15.67 -9.18 11.90
C GLY A 232 -15.89 -7.68 11.67
N LEU A 233 -14.84 -6.91 11.36
CA LEU A 233 -14.98 -5.56 10.81
C LEU A 233 -15.37 -5.63 9.34
N ALA A 234 -14.61 -6.38 8.52
CA ALA A 234 -14.81 -6.41 7.07
C ALA A 234 -16.22 -6.85 6.66
N ILE A 235 -16.80 -7.83 7.34
CA ILE A 235 -18.19 -8.31 7.10
C ILE A 235 -19.27 -7.26 7.37
N GLN A 236 -18.97 -6.18 8.09
CA GLN A 236 -19.94 -5.10 8.31
C GLN A 236 -20.18 -4.28 7.03
N GLN A 237 -19.27 -4.38 6.05
CA GLN A 237 -19.32 -3.65 4.78
C GLN A 237 -20.57 -3.99 3.96
N GLY A 238 -21.12 -2.96 3.31
CA GLY A 238 -22.07 -3.13 2.19
C GLY A 238 -21.38 -3.65 0.92
N PRO A 239 -21.90 -3.35 -0.28
CA PRO A 239 -21.26 -3.70 -1.55
C PRO A 239 -19.78 -3.32 -1.60
N GLY A 240 -18.92 -4.21 -2.11
CA GLY A 240 -17.48 -3.98 -2.18
C GLY A 240 -16.70 -4.36 -0.91
N MET A 241 -17.04 -5.47 -0.25
CA MET A 241 -16.25 -6.01 0.87
C MET A 241 -14.91 -6.56 0.37
N ILE A 242 -13.78 -6.07 0.89
CA ILE A 242 -12.43 -6.59 0.56
C ILE A 242 -12.30 -8.05 1.04
N THR A 243 -11.76 -8.93 0.21
CA THR A 243 -11.41 -10.32 0.56
C THR A 243 -9.90 -10.48 0.77
N GLY A 244 -9.07 -9.74 0.02
CA GLY A 244 -7.61 -9.82 0.10
C GLY A 244 -6.91 -8.75 -0.74
N GLY A 245 -5.58 -8.81 -0.77
CA GLY A 245 -4.73 -7.99 -1.64
C GLY A 245 -3.68 -7.16 -0.90
N GLU A 246 -2.45 -7.19 -1.40
CA GLU A 246 -1.32 -6.45 -0.83
C GLU A 246 -1.19 -5.04 -1.45
N PRO A 247 -0.59 -4.05 -0.75
CA PRO A 247 -0.61 -2.64 -1.14
C PRO A 247 -0.21 -2.36 -2.59
N TYR A 248 0.93 -2.90 -3.03
CA TYR A 248 1.47 -2.63 -4.36
C TYR A 248 0.69 -3.30 -5.50
N PRO A 249 0.46 -4.64 -5.51
CA PRO A 249 -0.33 -5.29 -6.56
C PRO A 249 -1.75 -4.72 -6.65
N SER A 250 -2.33 -4.36 -5.51
CA SER A 250 -3.63 -3.67 -5.46
C SER A 250 -3.62 -2.38 -6.29
N TRP A 251 -2.63 -1.49 -6.10
CA TRP A 251 -2.59 -0.25 -6.87
C TRP A 251 -2.34 -0.49 -8.36
N ARG A 252 -1.37 -1.35 -8.70
CA ARG A 252 -0.94 -1.63 -10.08
C ARG A 252 -2.04 -2.28 -10.91
N ASP A 253 -2.66 -3.35 -10.40
CA ASP A 253 -3.52 -4.24 -11.18
C ASP A 253 -5.02 -3.91 -11.03
N GLY A 254 -5.40 -3.25 -9.93
CA GLY A 254 -6.79 -2.89 -9.64
C GLY A 254 -7.65 -4.01 -9.07
N ALA A 255 -8.90 -3.68 -8.77
CA ALA A 255 -9.81 -4.54 -8.04
C ALA A 255 -10.47 -5.65 -8.91
N SER A 256 -10.29 -6.92 -8.51
CA SER A 256 -10.92 -8.09 -9.11
C SER A 256 -12.10 -8.60 -8.27
N PRO A 257 -13.27 -8.92 -8.88
CA PRO A 257 -14.40 -9.47 -8.14
C PRO A 257 -14.14 -10.93 -7.75
N GLY A 258 -14.15 -11.22 -6.44
CA GLY A 258 -13.93 -12.53 -5.85
C GLY A 258 -12.94 -12.53 -4.67
N SER A 259 -12.57 -13.72 -4.25
CA SER A 259 -11.60 -14.08 -3.22
C SER A 259 -10.54 -14.98 -3.83
N PHE A 260 -9.28 -14.76 -3.47
CA PHE A 260 -8.12 -15.34 -4.17
C PHE A 260 -7.03 -15.77 -3.18
N ASP A 261 -6.23 -16.77 -3.58
CA ASP A 261 -5.08 -17.28 -2.82
C ASP A 261 -3.76 -16.51 -3.14
N ASP A 262 -3.84 -15.39 -3.87
CA ASP A 262 -2.71 -14.56 -4.29
C ASP A 262 -2.90 -13.07 -3.93
N ASP A 263 -1.85 -12.27 -4.11
CA ASP A 263 -1.70 -10.92 -3.54
C ASP A 263 -2.61 -9.84 -4.18
N ARG A 264 -3.59 -10.22 -5.01
CA ARG A 264 -4.44 -9.29 -5.76
C ARG A 264 -5.54 -8.68 -4.89
N LEU A 265 -5.96 -7.46 -5.25
CA LEU A 265 -7.12 -6.80 -4.63
C LEU A 265 -8.42 -7.55 -4.97
N GLY A 266 -8.86 -8.42 -4.07
CA GLY A 266 -10.12 -9.14 -4.17
C GLY A 266 -11.25 -8.40 -3.45
N TYR A 267 -12.46 -8.42 -4.01
CA TYR A 267 -13.66 -7.92 -3.33
C TYR A 267 -14.93 -8.71 -3.67
N VAL A 268 -15.87 -8.80 -2.74
CA VAL A 268 -17.23 -9.33 -2.99
C VAL A 268 -18.11 -8.22 -3.55
N PRO A 269 -18.64 -8.32 -4.80
CA PRO A 269 -19.45 -7.26 -5.41
C PRO A 269 -20.76 -6.99 -4.66
N ALA A 270 -21.45 -8.03 -4.18
CA ALA A 270 -22.65 -7.93 -3.35
C ALA A 270 -22.38 -7.33 -1.96
N GLY A 271 -21.17 -7.51 -1.42
CA GLY A 271 -20.77 -7.04 -0.10
C GLY A 271 -20.75 -8.12 0.98
N GLY A 272 -20.68 -7.66 2.23
CA GLY A 272 -20.93 -8.46 3.43
C GLY A 272 -22.36 -8.23 3.94
N PHE A 273 -22.51 -8.12 5.26
CA PHE A 273 -23.80 -8.02 5.95
C PHE A 273 -24.42 -6.62 5.92
N ALA A 274 -23.70 -5.61 5.42
CA ALA A 274 -24.18 -4.24 5.22
C ALA A 274 -24.71 -3.54 6.49
N PHE A 275 -24.09 -3.78 7.65
CA PHE A 275 -24.37 -3.03 8.88
C PHE A 275 -23.79 -1.61 8.84
N PHE A 276 -22.69 -1.41 8.12
CA PHE A 276 -22.08 -0.12 7.80
C PHE A 276 -22.34 0.27 6.34
N SER A 277 -22.67 1.55 6.11
CA SER A 277 -23.13 2.06 4.80
C SER A 277 -22.51 3.41 4.37
N GLU A 278 -21.57 3.97 5.14
CA GLU A 278 -21.08 5.35 4.93
C GLU A 278 -19.86 5.48 4.01
N GLY A 279 -19.29 4.34 3.59
CA GLY A 279 -18.15 4.22 2.69
C GLY A 279 -17.71 2.75 2.50
N LEU A 280 -16.48 2.55 2.03
CA LEU A 280 -15.75 1.28 2.16
C LEU A 280 -15.04 1.20 3.52
N ILE A 281 -14.77 -0.01 4.02
CA ILE A 281 -14.00 -0.24 5.27
C ILE A 281 -12.90 -1.29 5.10
N ASP A 282 -11.83 -1.17 5.90
CA ASP A 282 -10.73 -2.13 6.00
C ASP A 282 -10.11 -2.15 7.41
N SER A 283 -9.41 -3.24 7.76
CA SER A 283 -8.83 -3.53 9.08
C SER A 283 -7.31 -3.73 9.01
N HIS A 284 -6.64 -3.75 10.18
CA HIS A 284 -5.19 -3.87 10.34
C HIS A 284 -4.41 -2.87 9.45
N PHE A 285 -4.89 -1.63 9.41
CA PHE A 285 -4.87 -0.83 8.20
C PHE A 285 -3.50 -0.23 7.82
N ALA A 286 -3.11 0.91 8.40
CA ALA A 286 -1.85 1.58 8.10
C ALA A 286 -0.65 0.76 8.59
N ARG A 287 -0.80 -0.12 9.59
CA ARG A 287 0.27 -1.04 10.00
C ARG A 287 0.77 -1.93 8.84
N ARG A 288 -0.08 -2.19 7.85
CA ARG A 288 0.19 -2.98 6.66
C ARG A 288 0.06 -2.14 5.37
N ASP A 289 0.22 -0.83 5.51
CA ASP A 289 0.09 0.21 4.48
C ASP A 289 -1.06 -0.02 3.48
N ARG A 290 -2.25 -0.32 4.01
CA ARG A 290 -3.46 -0.64 3.21
C ARG A 290 -4.15 0.59 2.57
N GLN A 291 -3.59 1.79 2.73
CA GLN A 291 -4.03 3.03 2.08
C GLN A 291 -4.28 2.88 0.57
N PRO A 292 -3.30 2.48 -0.27
CA PRO A 292 -3.52 2.26 -1.70
C PRO A 292 -4.65 1.28 -2.01
N ARG A 293 -4.80 0.16 -1.28
CA ARG A 293 -5.77 -0.89 -1.68
C ARG A 293 -7.22 -0.44 -1.50
N ILE A 294 -7.55 0.23 -0.39
CA ILE A 294 -8.91 0.73 -0.17
C ILE A 294 -9.22 1.94 -1.06
N VAL A 295 -8.24 2.82 -1.30
CA VAL A 295 -8.39 3.96 -2.23
C VAL A 295 -8.56 3.47 -3.68
N ARG A 296 -7.80 2.46 -4.11
CA ARG A 296 -7.97 1.82 -5.41
C ARG A 296 -9.36 1.21 -5.55
N LEU A 297 -9.82 0.43 -4.57
CA LEU A 297 -11.16 -0.15 -4.59
C LEU A 297 -12.24 0.95 -4.64
N ALA A 298 -12.06 2.05 -3.91
CA ALA A 298 -12.97 3.18 -3.95
C ALA A 298 -13.07 3.79 -5.35
N MET A 299 -11.95 3.98 -6.05
CA MET A 299 -11.94 4.46 -7.45
C MET A 299 -12.58 3.46 -8.42
N ASP A 300 -12.16 2.19 -8.40
CA ASP A 300 -12.67 1.13 -9.29
C ASP A 300 -14.17 0.83 -9.05
N ARG A 301 -14.69 1.13 -7.84
CA ARG A 301 -16.11 0.99 -7.47
C ARG A 301 -16.90 2.30 -7.48
N LYS A 302 -16.27 3.44 -7.79
CA LYS A 302 -16.85 4.80 -7.77
C LYS A 302 -17.52 5.16 -6.43
N GLN A 303 -16.81 4.87 -5.33
CA GLN A 303 -17.21 5.21 -3.97
C GLN A 303 -16.49 6.48 -3.51
N ASP A 304 -17.26 7.45 -3.02
CA ASP A 304 -16.76 8.74 -2.52
C ASP A 304 -15.88 8.63 -1.27
N ARG A 305 -16.06 7.57 -0.46
CA ARG A 305 -15.48 7.48 0.89
C ARG A 305 -14.97 6.10 1.23
N ALA A 306 -13.88 6.09 1.99
CA ALA A 306 -13.22 4.89 2.49
C ALA A 306 -12.66 5.14 3.91
N PHE A 307 -12.68 4.12 4.76
CA PHE A 307 -12.20 4.19 6.15
C PHE A 307 -11.32 2.98 6.46
N GLY A 308 -10.20 3.20 7.15
CA GLY A 308 -9.28 2.14 7.58
C GLY A 308 -9.07 2.22 9.08
N VAL A 309 -9.40 1.15 9.81
CA VAL A 309 -9.27 1.11 11.27
C VAL A 309 -7.99 0.38 11.67
N GLU A 310 -7.18 1.01 12.52
CA GLU A 310 -5.94 0.42 13.03
C GLU A 310 -6.18 -0.68 14.08
N GLU A 311 -5.15 -1.49 14.32
CA GLU A 311 -5.14 -2.44 15.42
C GLU A 311 -5.34 -1.72 16.78
N ASN A 312 -5.93 -2.41 17.76
CA ASN A 312 -6.28 -1.87 19.07
C ASN A 312 -7.07 -0.55 19.02
N THR A 313 -7.89 -0.39 17.99
CA THR A 313 -8.74 0.78 17.76
C THR A 313 -10.10 0.33 17.23
N ALA A 314 -11.15 1.07 17.57
CA ALA A 314 -12.48 0.89 17.00
C ALA A 314 -13.13 2.21 16.57
N LEU A 315 -13.91 2.15 15.49
CA LEU A 315 -14.87 3.18 15.10
C LEU A 315 -16.26 2.77 15.59
N VAL A 316 -16.78 3.49 16.59
CA VAL A 316 -18.15 3.33 17.10
C VAL A 316 -19.08 4.22 16.28
N VAL A 317 -20.05 3.63 15.60
CA VAL A 317 -21.00 4.31 14.72
C VAL A 317 -22.41 4.23 15.31
N ASP A 318 -23.04 5.38 15.55
CA ASP A 318 -24.49 5.47 15.72
C ASP A 318 -25.15 5.45 14.34
N ARG A 319 -25.95 4.41 14.06
CA ARG A 319 -26.57 4.17 12.75
C ARG A 319 -27.72 5.13 12.47
N ALA A 320 -28.40 5.61 13.51
CA ALA A 320 -29.56 6.49 13.39
C ALA A 320 -29.14 7.97 13.31
N ALA A 321 -28.20 8.39 14.16
CA ALA A 321 -27.63 9.74 14.14
C ALA A 321 -26.62 9.97 12.99
N ARG A 322 -26.10 8.89 12.39
CA ARG A 322 -25.03 8.90 11.37
C ARG A 322 -23.77 9.61 11.87
N THR A 323 -23.37 9.30 13.10
CA THR A 323 -22.15 9.84 13.72
C THR A 323 -21.17 8.73 14.09
N GLY A 324 -19.87 9.01 13.97
CA GLY A 324 -18.78 8.12 14.34
C GLY A 324 -17.94 8.70 15.47
N ARG A 325 -17.41 7.83 16.33
CA ARG A 325 -16.45 8.14 17.42
C ARG A 325 -15.30 7.14 17.39
N VAL A 326 -14.06 7.63 17.47
CA VAL A 326 -12.87 6.77 17.58
C VAL A 326 -12.56 6.47 19.04
N VAL A 327 -12.32 5.19 19.36
CA VAL A 327 -11.84 4.72 20.67
C VAL A 327 -10.66 3.76 20.49
N GLY A 328 -9.75 3.68 21.47
CA GLY A 328 -8.58 2.79 21.44
C GLY A 328 -7.23 3.52 21.46
N ALA A 329 -6.17 2.86 21.00
CA ALA A 329 -4.78 3.31 21.15
C ALA A 329 -4.21 4.06 19.93
N LEU A 330 -4.74 3.81 18.72
CA LEU A 330 -4.24 4.41 17.48
C LEU A 330 -5.32 5.33 16.87
N GLY A 331 -5.88 4.98 15.72
CA GLY A 331 -6.81 5.86 15.01
C GLY A 331 -7.55 5.21 13.84
N VAL A 332 -8.28 6.04 13.12
CA VAL A 332 -9.02 5.69 11.91
C VAL A 332 -8.54 6.58 10.78
N SER A 333 -7.96 5.98 9.74
CA SER A 333 -7.73 6.65 8.46
C SER A 333 -9.07 6.88 7.76
N ALA A 334 -9.31 8.10 7.26
CA ALA A 334 -10.50 8.44 6.49
C ALA A 334 -10.10 9.11 5.16
N PHE A 335 -10.84 8.78 4.10
CA PHE A 335 -10.57 9.28 2.74
C PHE A 335 -11.84 9.84 2.10
N ASP A 336 -11.72 11.00 1.46
CA ASP A 336 -12.75 11.56 0.57
C ASP A 336 -12.19 11.68 -0.84
N LEU A 337 -12.86 11.02 -1.79
CA LEU A 337 -12.46 10.86 -3.18
C LEU A 337 -13.31 11.70 -4.14
N ARG A 338 -14.21 12.57 -3.66
CA ARG A 338 -15.08 13.41 -4.51
C ARG A 338 -14.33 14.31 -5.51
N GLN A 339 -13.06 14.59 -5.23
CA GLN A 339 -12.20 15.45 -6.04
C GLN A 339 -11.01 14.68 -6.62
N THR A 340 -11.02 13.35 -6.54
CA THR A 340 -9.96 12.50 -7.07
C THR A 340 -10.07 12.42 -8.58
N THR A 341 -9.00 12.81 -9.28
CA THR A 341 -8.78 12.43 -10.69
C THR A 341 -8.01 11.11 -10.74
N PHE A 342 -8.30 10.26 -11.72
CA PHE A 342 -7.61 8.98 -11.89
C PHE A 342 -7.52 8.57 -13.36
N ASP A 343 -6.33 8.27 -13.86
CA ASP A 343 -6.07 7.87 -15.26
C ASP A 343 -5.75 6.37 -15.45
N GLY A 344 -5.95 5.56 -14.41
CA GLY A 344 -5.66 4.12 -14.40
C GLY A 344 -4.36 3.75 -13.67
N LEU A 345 -3.42 4.71 -13.54
CA LEU A 345 -2.20 4.55 -12.74
C LEU A 345 -1.97 5.72 -11.78
N ASN A 346 -2.26 6.95 -12.21
CA ASN A 346 -2.02 8.18 -11.46
C ASN A 346 -3.33 8.70 -10.87
N ALA A 347 -3.38 8.83 -9.54
CA ALA A 347 -4.43 9.49 -8.81
C ALA A 347 -3.93 10.78 -8.15
N SER A 348 -4.75 11.83 -8.15
CA SER A 348 -4.46 13.08 -7.42
C SER A 348 -5.74 13.69 -6.86
N GLY A 349 -5.62 14.58 -5.88
CA GLY A 349 -6.76 15.28 -5.28
C GLY A 349 -7.46 14.54 -4.12
N ILE A 350 -6.99 13.33 -3.76
CA ILE A 350 -7.53 12.54 -2.64
C ILE A 350 -7.39 13.35 -1.33
N SER A 351 -8.45 13.44 -0.53
CA SER A 351 -8.34 13.94 0.84
C SER A 351 -8.02 12.78 1.77
N TYR A 352 -7.02 12.93 2.65
CA TYR A 352 -6.62 11.97 3.67
C TYR A 352 -6.66 12.64 5.06
N SER A 353 -7.32 11.97 5.99
CA SER A 353 -7.42 12.32 7.41
C SER A 353 -7.07 11.11 8.27
N TYR A 354 -6.58 11.35 9.49
CA TYR A 354 -6.30 10.32 10.49
C TYR A 354 -6.85 10.77 11.84
N LEU A 355 -7.85 10.05 12.33
CA LEU A 355 -8.67 10.43 13.46
C LEU A 355 -8.26 9.59 14.67
N THR A 356 -7.58 10.21 15.65
CA THR A 356 -7.15 9.52 16.89
C THR A 356 -8.31 9.38 17.88
N ALA A 357 -8.15 8.55 18.92
CA ALA A 357 -9.16 8.37 19.97
C ALA A 357 -9.74 9.70 20.50
N GLY A 358 -11.06 9.73 20.69
CA GLY A 358 -11.84 10.93 21.04
C GLY A 358 -12.23 11.82 19.86
N SER A 359 -11.70 11.59 18.65
CA SER A 359 -12.13 12.29 17.42
C SER A 359 -13.49 11.76 16.94
N THR A 360 -14.26 12.60 16.26
CA THR A 360 -15.62 12.27 15.79
C THR A 360 -15.81 12.55 14.29
N ILE A 361 -16.83 11.91 13.72
CA ILE A 361 -17.26 12.06 12.33
C ILE A 361 -18.77 12.34 12.32
N ASP A 362 -19.21 13.34 11.57
CA ASP A 362 -20.59 13.44 11.08
C ASP A 362 -20.59 12.92 9.63
N PHE A 363 -21.18 11.75 9.41
CA PHE A 363 -21.19 11.14 8.08
C PHE A 363 -22.17 11.83 7.13
N ALA A 364 -23.20 12.52 7.63
CA ALA A 364 -24.16 13.26 6.81
C ALA A 364 -23.60 14.61 6.34
N ALA A 365 -23.04 15.40 7.26
CA ALA A 365 -22.34 16.66 6.96
C ALA A 365 -20.96 16.45 6.31
N ARG A 366 -20.44 15.21 6.33
CA ARG A 366 -19.07 14.85 5.91
C ARG A 366 -18.00 15.65 6.65
N THR A 367 -18.20 15.87 7.94
CA THR A 367 -17.33 16.68 8.80
C THR A 367 -16.58 15.80 9.78
N GLU A 368 -15.28 16.05 9.92
CA GLU A 368 -14.37 15.32 10.80
C GLU A 368 -13.89 16.30 11.89
N THR A 369 -13.92 15.90 13.15
CA THR A 369 -13.50 16.75 14.28
C THR A 369 -12.41 16.05 15.07
N LEU A 370 -11.21 16.62 15.08
CA LEU A 370 -10.04 16.07 15.75
C LEU A 370 -10.13 16.25 17.27
N ALA A 371 -9.68 15.25 18.01
CA ALA A 371 -9.58 15.33 19.46
C ALA A 371 -8.54 16.39 19.92
N GLY A 372 -8.76 16.94 21.13
CA GLY A 372 -7.79 17.81 21.80
C GLY A 372 -7.80 19.25 21.30
N SER A 373 -6.67 19.71 20.75
CA SER A 373 -6.49 21.09 20.28
C SER A 373 -5.74 21.10 18.95
N PRO A 374 -6.44 20.95 17.81
CA PRO A 374 -5.82 20.99 16.50
C PRO A 374 -5.32 22.39 16.12
N THR A 375 -4.41 22.44 15.15
CA THR A 375 -3.89 23.68 14.56
C THR A 375 -3.69 23.53 13.05
N THR A 376 -3.85 24.63 12.32
CA THR A 376 -3.54 24.74 10.88
C THR A 376 -2.11 25.23 10.62
N ALA A 377 -1.39 25.68 11.65
CA ALA A 377 -0.03 26.18 11.50
C ALA A 377 0.94 25.06 11.08
N PRO A 378 1.95 25.33 10.23
CA PRO A 378 3.05 24.40 9.98
C PRO A 378 3.78 24.04 11.28
N GLY A 379 4.33 22.82 11.34
CA GLY A 379 5.21 22.42 12.42
C GLY A 379 6.59 23.07 12.32
N THR A 380 7.43 22.85 13.32
CA THR A 380 8.78 23.44 13.41
C THR A 380 9.91 22.45 13.13
N GLY A 381 9.59 21.18 12.86
CA GLY A 381 10.57 20.16 12.52
C GLY A 381 11.18 20.35 11.13
N SER A 382 12.31 19.69 10.90
CA SER A 382 12.90 19.54 9.55
C SER A 382 11.94 18.77 8.62
N PRO A 383 11.95 19.04 7.30
CA PRO A 383 11.24 18.21 6.33
C PRO A 383 11.63 16.72 6.45
N PRO A 384 10.68 15.78 6.33
CA PRO A 384 11.01 14.36 6.31
C PRO A 384 11.86 14.01 5.07
N ALA A 385 12.78 13.05 5.24
CA ALA A 385 13.45 12.42 4.10
C ALA A 385 12.45 11.53 3.34
N PRO A 386 12.56 11.42 2.00
CA PRO A 386 11.72 10.50 1.23
C PRO A 386 11.92 9.05 1.65
N ALA A 387 10.83 8.30 1.82
CA ALA A 387 10.89 6.85 1.98
C ALA A 387 11.31 6.19 0.65
N THR A 388 12.18 5.18 0.72
CA THR A 388 12.63 4.37 -0.44
C THR A 388 11.82 3.08 -0.63
N ASP A 389 11.03 2.73 0.38
CA ASP A 389 9.90 1.83 0.30
C ASP A 389 8.84 2.37 1.28
N ILE A 390 7.76 2.91 0.72
CA ILE A 390 6.66 3.53 1.48
C ILE A 390 5.56 2.54 1.87
N TRP A 391 5.54 1.32 1.32
CA TRP A 391 4.48 0.33 1.56
C TRP A 391 4.96 -0.97 2.23
N GLY A 392 6.25 -1.07 2.56
CA GLY A 392 6.77 -2.08 3.49
C GLY A 392 6.85 -3.48 2.87
N SER A 393 7.38 -3.59 1.66
CA SER A 393 7.35 -4.82 0.88
C SER A 393 8.38 -5.87 1.32
N SER A 394 8.12 -7.14 0.98
CA SER A 394 9.03 -8.26 1.29
C SER A 394 10.34 -8.25 0.50
N GLU A 395 10.45 -7.42 -0.54
CA GLU A 395 11.63 -7.32 -1.41
C GLU A 395 12.62 -6.22 -0.97
N CYS A 396 12.23 -5.36 -0.02
CA CYS A 396 13.03 -4.24 0.51
C CYS A 396 13.20 -4.32 2.04
N GLU A 397 14.13 -3.52 2.59
CA GLU A 397 14.15 -3.22 4.04
C GLU A 397 13.09 -2.14 4.35
N GLY A 398 11.82 -2.55 4.30
CA GLY A 398 10.65 -1.71 4.56
C GLY A 398 10.35 -1.51 6.05
N GLY A 399 9.70 -0.39 6.36
CA GLY A 399 9.10 -0.13 7.68
C GLY A 399 7.57 -0.26 7.65
N ILE A 400 6.95 -0.50 8.81
CA ILE A 400 5.48 -0.44 8.97
C ILE A 400 5.00 1.01 9.15
N PHE A 401 3.75 1.28 8.73
CA PHE A 401 3.12 2.61 8.75
C PHE A 401 3.79 3.65 7.83
N GLY A 402 4.42 3.26 6.72
CA GLY A 402 5.21 4.15 5.86
C GLY A 402 4.44 5.40 5.39
N THR A 403 3.22 5.23 4.90
CA THR A 403 2.34 6.31 4.43
C THR A 403 1.87 7.22 5.58
N LEU A 404 1.55 6.65 6.75
CA LEU A 404 1.07 7.38 7.92
C LEU A 404 2.22 8.15 8.60
N ASN A 405 3.39 7.54 8.73
CA ASN A 405 4.61 8.14 9.25
C ASN A 405 5.01 9.35 8.39
N LEU A 406 4.95 9.23 7.05
CA LEU A 406 5.22 10.35 6.14
C LEU A 406 4.24 11.51 6.37
N ALA A 407 2.95 11.22 6.54
CA ALA A 407 1.92 12.22 6.81
C ALA A 407 2.16 12.97 8.13
N GLN A 408 2.40 12.22 9.22
CA GLN A 408 2.65 12.80 10.54
C GLN A 408 3.97 13.58 10.58
N ALA A 409 5.03 13.09 9.93
CA ALA A 409 6.32 13.78 9.86
C ALA A 409 6.25 15.06 9.01
N LEU A 410 5.53 15.04 7.88
CA LEU A 410 5.22 16.25 7.10
C LEU A 410 4.49 17.29 7.97
N LEU A 411 3.47 16.86 8.72
CA LEU A 411 2.65 17.77 9.53
C LEU A 411 3.43 18.38 10.71
N ALA A 412 4.30 17.60 11.35
CA ALA A 412 5.24 18.08 12.37
C ALA A 412 6.38 18.95 11.82
N SER A 413 6.61 18.94 10.50
CA SER A 413 7.64 19.73 9.83
C SER A 413 7.15 21.11 9.36
N ASN A 414 8.11 21.97 9.02
CA ASN A 414 7.87 23.25 8.34
C ASN A 414 7.60 23.10 6.82
N ALA A 415 7.60 21.89 6.27
CA ALA A 415 7.35 21.66 4.86
C ALA A 415 5.86 21.78 4.48
N ALA A 416 5.62 22.18 3.24
CA ALA A 416 4.29 22.14 2.60
C ALA A 416 4.02 20.81 1.87
N ARG A 417 5.08 20.05 1.56
CA ARG A 417 5.04 18.82 0.74
C ARG A 417 6.05 17.79 1.24
N ALA A 418 5.71 16.52 1.13
CA ALA A 418 6.61 15.37 1.28
C ALA A 418 6.23 14.28 0.26
N HIS A 419 7.13 13.34 0.00
CA HIS A 419 6.84 12.17 -0.84
C HIS A 419 7.62 10.94 -0.35
N GLY A 420 7.22 9.76 -0.80
CA GLY A 420 7.98 8.52 -0.66
C GLY A 420 7.60 7.54 -1.77
N ASP A 421 8.55 6.70 -2.13
CA ASP A 421 8.49 5.83 -3.29
C ASP A 421 8.37 4.36 -2.86
N THR A 422 7.79 3.52 -3.73
CA THR A 422 7.75 2.06 -3.54
C THR A 422 9.09 1.42 -3.90
N CYS A 423 9.34 0.21 -3.41
CA CYS A 423 10.63 -0.47 -3.55
C CYS A 423 11.07 -0.56 -5.03
N VAL A 424 12.37 -0.35 -5.29
CA VAL A 424 12.93 -0.45 -6.65
C VAL A 424 13.25 -1.92 -6.98
N ALA A 425 12.20 -2.75 -7.02
CA ALA A 425 12.26 -4.20 -7.27
C ALA A 425 11.59 -4.58 -8.60
N ALA A 426 11.93 -5.77 -9.12
CA ALA A 426 11.33 -6.27 -10.36
C ALA A 426 9.83 -6.62 -10.22
N ALA A 427 9.40 -7.00 -9.00
CA ALA A 427 7.99 -7.16 -8.66
C ALA A 427 7.23 -5.81 -8.63
N GLU A 428 7.94 -4.74 -8.30
CA GLU A 428 7.43 -3.37 -8.11
C GLU A 428 7.79 -2.45 -9.30
N SER A 429 7.60 -2.99 -10.50
CA SER A 429 7.67 -2.22 -11.74
C SER A 429 6.24 -1.89 -12.24
N PRO A 430 5.93 -0.63 -12.59
CA PRO A 430 6.76 0.57 -12.38
C PRO A 430 6.79 1.01 -10.91
N SER A 431 7.91 1.57 -10.44
CA SER A 431 7.97 2.23 -9.13
C SER A 431 6.91 3.35 -9.07
N LEU A 432 6.24 3.43 -7.92
CA LEU A 432 5.17 4.37 -7.63
C LEU A 432 5.61 5.36 -6.55
N ARG A 433 4.97 6.53 -6.51
CA ARG A 433 5.22 7.60 -5.54
C ARG A 433 3.93 8.03 -4.87
N VAL A 434 3.92 8.03 -3.54
CA VAL A 434 2.92 8.76 -2.75
C VAL A 434 3.45 10.19 -2.54
N THR A 435 2.66 11.20 -2.89
CA THR A 435 2.96 12.62 -2.60
C THR A 435 1.90 13.18 -1.67
N LEU A 436 2.34 13.81 -0.58
CA LEU A 436 1.49 14.42 0.44
C LEU A 436 1.69 15.94 0.44
N ASN A 437 0.58 16.68 0.48
CA ASN A 437 0.54 18.14 0.38
C ASN A 437 -0.32 18.72 1.53
N ARG A 438 0.21 19.70 2.26
CA ARG A 438 -0.56 20.50 3.23
C ARG A 438 -1.45 21.48 2.46
N ALA A 439 -2.76 21.30 2.54
CA ALA A 439 -3.74 22.19 1.93
C ALA A 439 -4.07 23.39 2.84
N ALA A 440 -4.72 24.40 2.27
CA ALA A 440 -5.34 25.45 3.06
C ALA A 440 -6.46 24.84 3.93
N GLY A 441 -6.31 24.92 5.26
CA GLY A 441 -7.23 24.30 6.21
C GLY A 441 -6.88 22.85 6.62
N THR A 442 -5.73 22.29 6.23
CA THR A 442 -5.26 21.03 6.83
C THR A 442 -4.97 21.25 8.32
N GLU A 443 -5.72 20.57 9.18
CA GLU A 443 -5.57 20.60 10.63
C GLU A 443 -4.79 19.39 11.15
N TRP A 444 -4.02 19.57 12.23
CA TRP A 444 -3.31 18.48 12.91
C TRP A 444 -3.12 18.77 14.40
N ASN A 445 -2.90 17.72 15.21
CA ASN A 445 -2.65 17.81 16.64
C ASN A 445 -1.36 17.07 17.06
N THR A 446 -0.87 17.32 18.27
CA THR A 446 0.36 16.69 18.81
C THR A 446 0.21 15.21 19.20
N ALA A 447 -1.00 14.65 19.09
CA ALA A 447 -1.26 13.22 19.23
C ALA A 447 -1.14 12.45 17.90
N GLY A 448 -0.82 13.14 16.79
CA GLY A 448 -0.65 12.55 15.47
C GLY A 448 -1.94 12.46 14.65
N GLY A 449 -3.06 12.99 15.16
CA GLY A 449 -4.31 13.12 14.41
C GLY A 449 -4.28 14.31 13.46
N PHE A 450 -4.91 14.18 12.29
CA PHE A 450 -4.97 15.22 11.26
C PHE A 450 -6.20 15.10 10.36
N ALA A 451 -6.58 16.20 9.72
CA ALA A 451 -7.72 16.27 8.82
C ALA A 451 -7.41 17.07 7.54
N GLY A 452 -7.85 16.57 6.39
CA GLY A 452 -7.77 17.30 5.13
C GLY A 452 -6.36 17.47 4.54
N LEU A 453 -5.46 16.50 4.73
CA LEU A 453 -4.19 16.44 4.00
C LEU A 453 -4.48 15.99 2.55
N ARG A 454 -3.80 16.54 1.55
CA ARG A 454 -3.98 16.12 0.14
C ARG A 454 -2.97 15.05 -0.24
N MET A 455 -3.46 13.98 -0.86
CA MET A 455 -2.67 12.84 -1.30
C MET A 455 -2.80 12.62 -2.82
N SER A 456 -1.67 12.34 -3.45
CA SER A 456 -1.56 11.82 -4.81
C SER A 456 -0.78 10.51 -4.78
N ILE A 457 -1.16 9.54 -5.60
CA ILE A 457 -0.44 8.26 -5.76
C ILE A 457 -0.25 8.05 -7.25
N THR A 458 1.00 8.06 -7.71
CA THR A 458 1.35 8.14 -9.13
C THR A 458 2.45 7.14 -9.47
N GLY A 459 2.82 7.00 -10.74
CA GLY A 459 4.16 6.53 -11.08
C GLY A 459 5.26 7.43 -10.48
N THR A 460 6.49 6.95 -10.40
CA THR A 460 7.64 7.81 -10.03
C THR A 460 8.09 8.64 -11.25
N PRO A 461 8.14 9.99 -11.16
CA PRO A 461 8.57 10.84 -12.27
C PRO A 461 10.10 10.97 -12.32
N ASP A 462 10.69 10.83 -13.52
CA ASP A 462 12.12 11.03 -13.79
C ASP A 462 12.33 11.66 -15.18
N VAL A 463 13.41 12.43 -15.35
CA VAL A 463 13.78 13.05 -16.62
C VAL A 463 15.29 13.00 -16.87
N GLN A 464 15.66 12.37 -17.98
CA GLN A 464 17.04 12.28 -18.46
C GLN A 464 17.27 13.28 -19.59
N ALA A 465 18.47 13.84 -19.69
CA ALA A 465 18.83 14.74 -20.78
C ALA A 465 20.28 14.51 -21.23
N THR A 466 20.47 14.46 -22.55
CA THR A 466 21.80 14.44 -23.20
C THR A 466 21.98 15.72 -24.02
N ALA A 467 23.24 16.12 -24.24
CA ALA A 467 23.58 17.24 -25.11
C ALA A 467 24.68 16.82 -26.11
N GLU A 468 24.46 17.10 -27.38
CA GLU A 468 25.33 16.72 -28.49
C GLU A 468 25.68 17.95 -29.34
N VAL A 469 26.89 17.99 -29.92
CA VAL A 469 27.39 19.13 -30.69
C VAL A 469 27.57 18.72 -32.15
N ASP A 470 26.85 19.37 -33.07
CA ASP A 470 26.94 19.07 -34.50
C ASP A 470 28.36 19.34 -35.03
N GLY A 471 28.92 18.37 -35.76
CA GLY A 471 30.18 18.55 -36.48
C GLY A 471 31.44 18.65 -35.61
N ILE A 472 31.38 18.29 -34.33
CA ILE A 472 32.55 18.17 -33.46
C ILE A 472 33.52 17.09 -33.99
N SER A 473 34.82 17.33 -33.92
CA SER A 473 35.83 16.36 -34.34
C SER A 473 35.96 15.20 -33.33
N ALA A 474 36.60 14.10 -33.76
CA ALA A 474 36.99 13.00 -32.86
C ALA A 474 37.96 13.42 -31.74
N GLN A 475 38.55 14.62 -31.83
CA GLN A 475 39.41 15.24 -30.80
C GLN A 475 38.63 16.25 -29.94
N GLY A 476 37.30 16.31 -30.04
CA GLY A 476 36.46 17.23 -29.28
C GLY A 476 36.56 18.69 -29.74
N THR A 477 37.00 18.95 -30.98
CA THR A 477 37.26 20.33 -31.47
C THR A 477 36.22 20.84 -32.46
N LEU A 478 35.97 22.14 -32.43
CA LEU A 478 35.27 22.89 -33.47
C LEU A 478 36.16 24.00 -34.06
N PRO A 479 35.94 24.45 -35.31
CA PRO A 479 36.67 25.57 -35.89
C PRO A 479 36.43 26.88 -35.11
N LEU A 480 37.51 27.56 -34.73
CA LEU A 480 37.47 28.87 -34.10
C LEU A 480 36.67 29.89 -34.93
N GLY A 481 35.68 30.54 -34.32
CA GLY A 481 34.80 31.50 -35.00
C GLY A 481 33.64 30.88 -35.78
N SER A 482 33.42 29.57 -35.69
CA SER A 482 32.17 28.95 -36.15
C SER A 482 31.05 29.08 -35.10
N THR A 483 29.82 28.77 -35.51
CA THR A 483 28.68 28.60 -34.60
C THR A 483 28.52 27.11 -34.31
N ALA A 484 28.75 26.69 -33.06
CA ALA A 484 28.34 25.40 -32.55
C ALA A 484 26.81 25.33 -32.56
N LYS A 485 26.25 24.30 -33.18
CA LYS A 485 24.86 23.89 -32.96
C LYS A 485 24.86 22.80 -31.89
N ILE A 486 23.93 22.88 -30.96
CA ILE A 486 23.86 21.98 -29.83
C ILE A 486 22.45 21.42 -29.73
N THR A 487 22.31 20.12 -29.84
CA THR A 487 21.03 19.43 -29.71
C THR A 487 20.94 18.81 -28.32
N VAL A 488 19.97 19.25 -27.51
CA VAL A 488 19.67 18.69 -26.20
C VAL A 488 18.46 17.77 -26.33
N THR A 489 18.62 16.48 -26.10
CA THR A 489 17.51 15.52 -26.15
C THR A 489 17.08 15.19 -24.74
N VAL A 490 15.83 15.54 -24.41
CA VAL A 490 15.19 15.32 -23.12
C VAL A 490 14.26 14.12 -23.24
N ARG A 491 14.50 13.09 -22.43
CA ARG A 491 13.70 11.86 -22.38
C ARG A 491 12.95 11.81 -21.06
N ASN A 492 11.64 11.55 -21.12
CA ASN A 492 10.90 11.13 -19.94
C ASN A 492 11.31 9.69 -19.61
N SER A 493 11.98 9.50 -18.48
CA SER A 493 12.49 8.22 -18.01
C SER A 493 11.67 7.64 -16.86
N GLY A 494 10.75 8.41 -16.29
CA GLY A 494 9.82 7.96 -15.26
C GLY A 494 8.55 7.31 -15.82
N ALA A 495 7.63 6.99 -14.90
CA ALA A 495 6.36 6.33 -15.18
C ALA A 495 5.17 7.29 -15.34
N VAL A 496 5.37 8.60 -15.18
CA VAL A 496 4.32 9.64 -15.28
C VAL A 496 4.54 10.52 -16.50
N PRO A 497 3.50 10.90 -17.26
CA PRO A 497 3.63 11.90 -18.32
C PRO A 497 4.09 13.27 -17.79
N LEU A 498 4.87 14.00 -18.60
CA LEU A 498 5.38 15.34 -18.24
C LEU A 498 4.77 16.43 -19.12
N ALA A 499 4.08 17.38 -18.49
CA ALA A 499 3.58 18.60 -19.10
C ALA A 499 4.66 19.70 -19.09
N GLY A 500 4.56 20.64 -20.05
CA GLY A 500 5.35 21.88 -20.06
C GLY A 500 6.86 21.71 -20.25
N VAL A 501 7.34 20.54 -20.69
CA VAL A 501 8.78 20.19 -20.71
C VAL A 501 9.62 21.23 -21.43
N SER A 502 10.61 21.77 -20.72
CA SER A 502 11.50 22.86 -21.15
C SER A 502 12.97 22.55 -20.90
N ALA A 503 13.84 23.25 -21.63
CA ALA A 503 15.30 23.20 -21.50
C ALA A 503 15.86 24.63 -21.49
N GLU A 504 16.69 24.97 -20.49
CA GLU A 504 17.23 26.31 -20.27
C GLU A 504 18.77 26.26 -20.16
N ALA A 505 19.46 26.98 -21.04
CA ALA A 505 20.91 27.01 -21.11
C ALA A 505 21.52 28.06 -20.18
N HIS A 506 22.52 27.65 -19.39
CA HIS A 506 23.16 28.53 -18.41
C HIS A 506 24.26 29.39 -19.05
N PRO A 507 24.19 30.74 -18.94
CA PRO A 507 25.18 31.62 -19.55
C PRO A 507 26.49 31.65 -18.75
N SER A 508 27.59 31.20 -19.36
CA SER A 508 28.94 31.35 -18.80
C SER A 508 29.44 32.81 -18.94
N ARG A 509 28.79 33.72 -18.20
CA ARG A 509 28.82 35.20 -18.28
C ARG A 509 28.32 35.81 -19.60
N ALA A 510 27.46 36.83 -19.45
CA ALA A 510 27.03 37.78 -20.48
C ALA A 510 26.40 37.18 -21.76
N GLY A 511 25.12 36.82 -21.68
CA GLY A 511 24.28 36.51 -22.84
C GLY A 511 22.87 36.08 -22.43
N THR A 512 21.87 36.94 -22.66
CA THR A 512 20.46 36.65 -22.34
C THR A 512 19.72 36.16 -23.57
N SER A 513 19.43 34.86 -23.64
CA SER A 513 18.55 34.26 -24.65
C SER A 513 17.81 33.06 -24.07
N THR A 514 16.66 33.31 -23.43
CA THR A 514 15.72 32.26 -23.02
C THR A 514 14.92 31.77 -24.22
N GLU A 515 15.47 30.84 -24.99
CA GLU A 515 14.73 30.12 -26.04
C GLU A 515 13.78 29.10 -25.41
N LYS A 516 12.70 29.61 -24.81
CA LYS A 516 11.62 28.77 -24.27
C LYS A 516 10.83 28.18 -25.44
N ALA A 517 11.20 26.97 -25.86
CA ALA A 517 10.45 26.21 -26.84
C ALA A 517 8.98 26.05 -26.40
N ALA A 518 8.08 25.99 -27.39
CA ALA A 518 6.64 26.11 -27.17
C ALA A 518 6.07 25.02 -26.25
N GLN A 519 4.89 25.29 -25.68
CA GLN A 519 4.05 24.32 -24.98
C GLN A 519 3.57 23.22 -25.93
N GLY A 520 4.46 22.28 -26.25
CA GLY A 520 4.12 21.05 -26.96
C GLY A 520 3.28 20.12 -26.12
N SER A 521 2.74 19.08 -26.76
CA SER A 521 1.97 18.00 -26.15
C SER A 521 2.66 17.34 -24.97
N LEU A 522 1.91 16.55 -24.20
CA LEU A 522 2.37 15.75 -23.08
C LEU A 522 3.57 14.86 -23.48
N LEU A 523 4.68 14.92 -22.74
CA LEU A 523 5.82 14.02 -22.97
C LEU A 523 5.58 12.72 -22.20
N LEU A 524 5.02 11.73 -22.90
CA LEU A 524 4.67 10.41 -22.34
C LEU A 524 5.91 9.64 -21.82
N PRO A 525 5.74 8.70 -20.87
CA PRO A 525 6.80 7.81 -20.42
C PRO A 525 7.60 7.18 -21.57
N GLY A 526 8.92 7.22 -21.46
CA GLY A 526 9.85 6.70 -22.46
C GLY A 526 10.07 7.57 -23.70
N ALA A 527 9.21 8.54 -23.98
CA ALA A 527 9.30 9.44 -25.14
C ALA A 527 10.38 10.53 -24.95
N SER A 528 10.82 11.11 -26.07
CA SER A 528 11.88 12.13 -26.09
C SER A 528 11.48 13.39 -26.89
N ARG A 529 12.04 14.53 -26.49
CA ARG A 529 11.92 15.85 -27.15
C ARG A 529 13.29 16.48 -27.27
N SER A 530 13.67 16.90 -28.48
CA SER A 530 14.93 17.59 -28.72
C SER A 530 14.73 19.12 -28.80
N PHE A 531 15.70 19.86 -28.25
CA PHE A 531 15.78 21.31 -28.22
C PHE A 531 17.11 21.71 -28.90
N SER A 532 17.07 22.62 -29.87
CA SER A 532 18.27 23.10 -30.55
C SER A 532 18.70 24.45 -29.99
N PHE A 533 19.97 24.58 -29.67
CA PHE A 533 20.63 25.81 -29.23
C PHE A 533 21.80 26.15 -30.16
N THR A 534 22.27 27.40 -30.13
CA THR A 534 23.48 27.83 -30.84
C THR A 534 24.45 28.60 -29.96
N ARG A 535 25.75 28.46 -30.21
CA ARG A 535 26.82 29.12 -29.43
C ARG A 535 28.02 29.47 -30.31
N GLN A 536 28.58 30.66 -30.14
CA GLN A 536 29.81 31.06 -30.85
C GLN A 536 31.03 30.34 -30.27
N VAL A 537 31.88 29.79 -31.14
CA VAL A 537 33.07 29.01 -30.77
C VAL A 537 34.25 29.96 -30.54
N THR A 538 34.54 30.27 -29.27
CA THR A 538 35.74 31.03 -28.85
C THR A 538 36.98 30.14 -28.81
N GLN A 539 38.18 30.71 -28.60
CA GLN A 539 39.42 29.91 -28.53
C GLN A 539 39.52 29.14 -27.20
N GLY A 540 39.88 27.86 -27.27
CA GLY A 540 40.05 27.00 -26.09
C GLY A 540 38.78 26.25 -25.68
N ALA A 541 38.87 25.58 -24.53
CA ALA A 541 37.80 24.73 -24.00
C ALA A 541 36.57 25.55 -23.59
N GLN A 542 35.39 25.07 -23.98
CA GLN A 542 34.09 25.62 -23.68
C GLN A 542 33.18 24.52 -23.15
N ARG A 543 32.34 24.88 -22.18
CA ARG A 543 31.38 24.01 -21.49
C ARG A 543 30.00 24.64 -21.60
N PHE A 544 29.02 23.85 -22.04
CA PHE A 544 27.63 24.26 -22.21
C PHE A 544 26.77 23.38 -21.32
N GLU A 545 26.13 24.00 -20.33
CA GLU A 545 25.23 23.33 -19.38
C GLU A 545 23.80 23.77 -19.64
N VAL A 546 22.88 22.81 -19.61
CA VAL A 546 21.44 23.01 -19.76
C VAL A 546 20.74 22.33 -18.59
N SER A 547 19.87 23.06 -17.92
CA SER A 547 18.91 22.46 -16.98
C SER A 547 17.60 22.20 -17.70
N VAL A 548 16.97 21.07 -17.42
CA VAL A 548 15.69 20.68 -18.04
C VAL A 548 14.66 20.46 -16.95
N SER A 549 13.39 20.70 -17.25
CA SER A 549 12.31 20.56 -16.27
C SER A 549 11.01 20.12 -16.94
N GLY A 550 10.17 19.41 -16.19
CA GLY A 550 8.81 19.03 -16.58
C GLY A 550 7.90 18.90 -15.36
N LEU A 551 6.60 19.15 -15.53
CA LEU A 551 5.60 19.00 -14.47
C LEU A 551 4.88 17.65 -14.63
N PRO A 552 4.86 16.77 -13.62
CA PRO A 552 4.06 15.55 -13.66
C PRO A 552 2.56 15.86 -13.83
N ALA A 553 1.94 15.19 -14.81
CA ALA A 553 0.55 15.40 -15.19
C ALA A 553 -0.11 14.09 -15.62
N SER A 554 -1.44 14.00 -15.48
CA SER A 554 -2.23 12.85 -15.97
C SER A 554 -2.17 12.74 -17.50
N THR A 555 -2.69 11.63 -18.05
CA THR A 555 -2.86 11.44 -19.50
C THR A 555 -3.55 12.60 -20.23
N ASP A 556 -4.43 13.32 -19.54
CA ASP A 556 -5.21 14.45 -20.07
C ASP A 556 -4.50 15.80 -19.92
N GLY A 557 -3.31 15.82 -19.28
CA GLY A 557 -2.51 17.01 -19.03
C GLY A 557 -2.87 17.77 -17.73
N ASN A 558 -3.71 17.22 -16.86
CA ASN A 558 -4.02 17.82 -15.57
C ASN A 558 -2.85 17.64 -14.57
N PRO A 559 -2.46 18.67 -13.79
CA PRO A 559 -1.41 18.54 -12.77
C PRO A 559 -1.76 17.49 -11.70
N LEU A 560 -0.75 16.80 -11.17
CA LEU A 560 -0.90 15.73 -10.17
C LEU A 560 -0.50 16.16 -8.72
N ASP A 561 -0.43 17.46 -8.44
CA ASP A 561 0.02 18.04 -7.17
C ASP A 561 1.42 17.58 -6.71
N MET A 562 2.33 17.43 -7.68
CA MET A 562 3.74 17.02 -7.48
C MET A 562 4.72 18.19 -7.65
N ASP A 563 5.99 17.97 -7.32
CA ASP A 563 7.09 18.85 -7.69
C ASP A 563 7.44 18.71 -9.18
N ALA A 564 8.03 19.76 -9.77
CA ALA A 564 8.61 19.66 -11.09
C ALA A 564 9.84 18.73 -11.06
N VAL A 565 9.88 17.74 -11.95
CA VAL A 565 11.08 16.91 -12.12
C VAL A 565 12.11 17.69 -12.92
N SER A 566 13.39 17.59 -12.54
CA SER A 566 14.47 18.36 -13.16
C SER A 566 15.71 17.51 -13.44
N GLY A 567 16.29 17.69 -14.62
CA GLY A 567 17.53 17.05 -15.04
C GLY A 567 18.57 18.07 -15.50
N LYS A 568 19.77 17.60 -15.85
CA LYS A 568 20.82 18.41 -16.46
C LYS A 568 21.47 17.67 -17.62
N ALA A 569 21.83 18.41 -18.66
CA ALA A 569 22.71 17.97 -19.73
C ALA A 569 23.94 18.89 -19.81
N GLU A 570 25.09 18.31 -20.16
CA GLU A 570 26.33 19.05 -20.39
C GLU A 570 26.97 18.55 -21.68
N VAL A 571 27.57 19.46 -22.44
CA VAL A 571 28.55 19.11 -23.47
C VAL A 571 29.71 20.09 -23.49
N ALA A 572 30.91 19.56 -23.77
CA ALA A 572 32.14 20.33 -23.83
C ALA A 572 32.82 20.20 -25.20
N PHE A 573 33.41 21.30 -25.69
CA PHE A 573 34.11 21.35 -26.97
C PHE A 573 35.25 22.37 -26.92
N THR A 574 36.30 22.16 -27.73
CA THR A 574 37.45 23.06 -27.81
C THR A 574 37.46 23.81 -29.13
N GLY A 575 37.42 25.15 -29.07
CA GLY A 575 37.58 25.97 -30.27
C GLY A 575 39.04 26.07 -30.67
N ALA A 576 39.39 25.45 -31.79
CA ALA A 576 40.74 25.37 -32.32
C ALA A 576 40.82 26.05 -33.69
N ARG A 577 41.99 26.64 -34.01
CA ARG A 577 42.27 27.00 -35.41
C ARG A 577 42.40 25.71 -36.22
N PRO A 578 41.90 25.65 -37.47
CA PRO A 578 42.21 24.54 -38.36
C PRO A 578 43.73 24.37 -38.47
N SER A 579 44.22 23.15 -38.25
CA SER A 579 45.61 22.81 -38.52
C SER A 579 45.87 23.02 -40.00
N GLN A 580 46.74 23.97 -40.36
CA GLN A 580 47.12 24.13 -41.76
C GLN A 580 47.75 22.83 -42.28
N PRO A 581 47.41 22.37 -43.50
CA PRO A 581 48.12 21.27 -44.15
C PRO A 581 49.62 21.61 -44.19
N GLY A 582 50.44 20.77 -43.56
CA GLY A 582 51.85 21.08 -43.35
C GLY A 582 52.62 21.19 -44.66
N THR A 583 52.98 22.42 -45.06
CA THR A 583 54.00 22.65 -46.08
C THR A 583 55.35 22.16 -45.54
N GLY A 584 56.01 21.28 -46.30
CA GLY A 584 57.16 20.52 -45.80
C GLY A 584 58.37 21.40 -45.46
N GLY A 585 58.87 21.29 -44.22
CA GLY A 585 60.16 21.83 -43.80
C GLY A 585 61.20 20.71 -43.71
N ASN A 586 62.09 20.63 -44.69
CA ASN A 586 63.14 19.61 -44.73
C ASN A 586 64.28 19.99 -43.77
N GLY A 587 64.52 19.18 -42.72
CA GLY A 587 65.52 19.46 -41.67
C GLY A 587 66.54 18.33 -41.56
N THR A 588 67.79 18.60 -41.93
CA THR A 588 68.88 17.62 -41.93
C THR A 588 69.37 17.26 -40.53
N GLY A 589 69.77 16.00 -40.35
CA GLY A 589 70.22 15.48 -39.05
C GLY A 589 71.63 15.92 -38.65
N GLY A 590 71.89 15.86 -37.35
CA GLY A 590 73.22 15.99 -36.73
C GLY A 590 73.24 15.23 -35.41
N ASN A 591 74.25 14.38 -35.20
CA ASN A 591 74.44 13.56 -34.00
C ASN A 591 75.88 13.76 -33.49
N VAL A 592 76.20 13.21 -32.31
CA VAL A 592 77.47 13.26 -31.55
C VAL A 592 77.63 14.50 -30.66
N GLY A 593 77.84 14.27 -29.36
CA GLY A 593 78.11 15.30 -28.34
C GLY A 593 77.96 14.79 -26.89
N ASN A 594 78.93 14.02 -26.39
CA ASN A 594 78.95 13.45 -25.03
C ASN A 594 79.56 14.45 -23.99
N GLY A 595 79.18 14.40 -22.70
CA GLY A 595 79.66 15.42 -21.73
C GLY A 595 79.47 15.32 -20.20
N GLY A 596 78.84 14.30 -19.59
CA GLY A 596 78.83 14.10 -18.11
C GLY A 596 78.16 15.20 -17.23
N ASN A 597 78.20 15.17 -15.89
CA ASN A 597 78.48 14.09 -14.92
C ASN A 597 77.96 14.45 -13.49
N GLY A 598 77.54 13.44 -12.70
CA GLY A 598 77.61 13.45 -11.21
C GLY A 598 76.29 13.62 -10.41
N GLY A 599 76.13 12.83 -9.34
CA GLY A 599 75.27 13.20 -8.19
C GLY A 599 74.33 12.16 -7.55
N ASP A 600 74.78 10.94 -7.21
CA ASP A 600 73.98 10.00 -6.37
C ASP A 600 73.93 10.41 -4.88
N GLY A 601 72.87 10.01 -4.14
CA GLY A 601 72.93 9.85 -2.67
C GLY A 601 71.71 10.25 -1.82
N PRO A 602 70.78 9.33 -1.50
CA PRO A 602 69.82 9.43 -0.38
C PRO A 602 70.47 8.89 0.94
N PRO A 603 69.93 9.12 2.18
CA PRO A 603 68.72 8.40 2.67
C PRO A 603 67.95 9.07 3.85
N GLY A 604 67.03 8.32 4.47
CA GLY A 604 66.89 8.31 5.94
C GLY A 604 65.57 8.84 6.54
N ALA A 605 64.82 7.97 7.22
CA ALA A 605 63.55 8.30 7.90
C ALA A 605 63.68 8.33 9.44
N SER A 606 62.78 9.06 10.12
CA SER A 606 62.18 8.70 11.44
C SER A 606 61.09 9.70 11.88
N GLY A 607 60.18 9.28 12.78
CA GLY A 607 59.10 10.12 13.38
C GLY A 607 59.45 10.59 14.81
N PRO A 608 58.53 10.59 15.82
CA PRO A 608 57.09 10.25 15.81
C PRO A 608 56.17 11.17 16.71
N GLY A 609 54.88 10.82 16.86
CA GLY A 609 53.94 11.31 17.92
C GLY A 609 52.95 12.40 17.47
N SER A 610 51.80 12.65 18.16
CA SER A 610 51.10 11.92 19.24
C SER A 610 49.64 12.41 19.42
N THR A 611 48.73 11.55 19.92
CA THR A 611 47.34 11.83 20.38
C THR A 611 47.32 12.24 21.89
N PRO A 612 46.19 12.46 22.65
CA PRO A 612 44.75 12.20 22.39
C PRO A 612 43.69 13.22 22.95
N GLY A 613 42.40 12.90 22.78
CA GLY A 613 41.23 13.45 23.53
C GLY A 613 40.60 14.75 22.97
N GLY A 614 39.32 15.09 23.21
CA GLY A 614 38.21 14.37 23.87
C GLY A 614 37.28 15.32 24.67
N GLY A 615 35.96 15.37 24.38
CA GLY A 615 35.03 16.22 25.16
C GLY A 615 33.62 16.39 24.56
N SER A 616 32.60 16.46 25.42
CA SER A 616 31.16 16.47 25.13
C SER A 616 30.51 17.87 25.05
N GLY A 617 29.30 17.94 24.49
CA GLY A 617 28.35 19.07 24.59
C GLY A 617 26.93 18.63 24.19
N ALA A 618 25.86 19.13 24.84
CA ALA A 618 24.50 18.57 24.71
C ALA A 618 23.34 19.55 25.00
N HIS A 619 22.13 19.17 24.56
CA HIS A 619 20.78 19.75 24.82
C HIS A 619 20.45 21.13 24.22
N PRO A 620 19.15 21.53 24.11
CA PRO A 620 17.88 20.78 24.27
C PRO A 620 17.19 20.49 22.91
N SER A 621 16.42 19.42 22.68
CA SER A 621 15.18 18.95 23.32
C SER A 621 13.91 19.75 22.97
N GLY A 622 13.04 19.14 22.15
CA GLY A 622 11.63 19.50 21.93
C GLY A 622 10.86 18.22 21.57
N THR A 623 9.75 17.93 22.27
CA THR A 623 9.18 16.57 22.32
C THR A 623 7.80 16.48 21.67
N LEU A 624 7.61 15.49 20.80
CA LEU A 624 6.30 15.00 20.35
C LEU A 624 6.06 13.58 20.91
N ALA A 625 4.80 13.10 20.80
CA ALA A 625 4.31 11.97 21.57
C ALA A 625 5.09 10.66 21.33
N ARG A 626 5.31 9.90 22.42
CA ARG A 626 5.82 8.52 22.34
C ARG A 626 4.69 7.57 21.98
N THR A 627 4.83 6.86 20.88
CA THR A 627 4.17 5.55 20.70
C THR A 627 4.71 4.55 21.74
N GLY A 628 3.94 3.52 22.06
CA GLY A 628 4.20 2.65 23.21
C GLY A 628 5.54 1.90 23.14
N GLY A 629 6.47 2.27 24.04
CA GLY A 629 7.72 1.55 24.31
C GLY A 629 7.76 1.02 25.73
N SER A 630 8.35 -0.15 25.93
CA SER A 630 8.32 -0.89 27.20
C SER A 630 9.00 -0.17 28.37
N ALA A 631 8.45 -0.36 29.57
CA ALA A 631 8.98 0.20 30.81
C ALA A 631 10.26 -0.52 31.29
N PRO A 632 11.22 0.19 31.92
CA PRO A 632 12.46 -0.42 32.40
C PRO A 632 12.26 -1.17 33.73
N MET A 633 12.90 -2.33 33.86
CA MET A 633 13.06 -3.00 35.16
C MET A 633 14.26 -2.44 35.92
N HIS A 634 14.11 -2.26 37.24
CA HIS A 634 15.24 -1.99 38.14
C HIS A 634 15.99 -3.28 38.50
N GLU A 635 17.31 -3.20 38.58
CA GLU A 635 18.15 -4.31 39.05
C GLU A 635 18.01 -4.55 40.56
N PHE A 636 17.90 -5.82 40.96
CA PHE A 636 18.60 -6.37 42.12
C PHE A 636 18.91 -7.85 41.87
N ALA A 637 20.08 -8.33 42.33
CA ALA A 637 20.64 -9.63 41.91
C ALA A 637 20.17 -10.81 42.79
N GLY A 638 19.96 -11.99 42.17
CA GLY A 638 19.57 -13.22 42.87
C GLY A 638 19.38 -14.44 41.97
N ALA A 639 20.48 -15.08 41.57
CA ALA A 639 20.59 -16.25 40.68
C ALA A 639 19.42 -17.26 40.63
N GLY A 640 18.89 -17.53 39.42
CA GLY A 640 18.04 -18.70 39.15
C GLY A 640 17.41 -18.76 37.75
N ALA A 641 17.40 -19.96 37.15
CA ALA A 641 16.72 -20.33 35.89
C ALA A 641 17.16 -19.66 34.56
N VAL A 642 16.89 -20.35 33.44
CA VAL A 642 17.38 -20.01 32.08
C VAL A 642 16.29 -20.30 31.03
N ALA A 643 16.17 -19.38 30.06
CA ALA A 643 15.48 -19.50 28.76
C ALA A 643 13.96 -19.78 28.73
N LEU A 644 13.17 -18.79 28.26
CA LEU A 644 12.01 -19.01 27.37
C LEU A 644 11.43 -17.69 26.77
N ILE A 645 12.20 -16.93 25.98
CA ILE A 645 11.65 -15.88 25.09
C ILE A 645 12.35 -15.97 23.71
N ALA A 646 11.87 -16.86 22.85
CA ALA A 646 12.37 -17.02 21.47
C ALA A 646 11.36 -17.69 20.51
N ALA A 647 10.07 -17.77 20.86
CA ALA A 647 9.09 -18.61 20.16
C ALA A 647 8.27 -17.89 19.07
N GLY A 648 7.88 -16.63 19.28
CA GLY A 648 6.87 -15.95 18.45
C GLY A 648 7.26 -15.72 16.98
N ALA A 649 8.54 -15.51 16.68
CA ALA A 649 9.00 -15.16 15.34
C ALA A 649 9.21 -16.37 14.39
N ALA A 650 9.24 -17.61 14.90
CA ALA A 650 9.63 -18.79 14.11
C ALA A 650 8.46 -19.51 13.43
N ALA A 651 7.23 -19.35 13.94
CA ALA A 651 6.06 -20.13 13.49
C ALA A 651 5.67 -19.84 12.04
N ILE A 652 5.63 -18.56 11.65
CA ILE A 652 5.14 -18.11 10.34
C ILE A 652 6.05 -18.60 9.20
N SER A 653 7.38 -18.50 9.35
CA SER A 653 8.34 -18.92 8.33
C SER A 653 8.40 -20.44 8.13
N LEU A 654 8.08 -21.24 9.15
CA LEU A 654 8.11 -22.70 9.05
C LEU A 654 6.87 -23.30 8.35
N ALA A 655 5.71 -22.63 8.43
CA ALA A 655 4.48 -23.08 7.77
C ALA A 655 4.64 -23.16 6.23
N GLY A 656 5.24 -22.14 5.62
CA GLY A 656 5.53 -22.12 4.17
C GLY A 656 6.47 -23.25 3.73
N ALA A 657 7.56 -23.47 4.49
CA ALA A 657 8.54 -24.52 4.20
C ALA A 657 7.96 -25.95 4.33
N ALA A 658 7.01 -26.17 5.24
CA ALA A 658 6.33 -27.45 5.41
C ALA A 658 5.41 -27.80 4.23
N ARG A 659 4.68 -26.81 3.68
CA ARG A 659 3.72 -27.00 2.57
C ARG A 659 4.42 -27.49 1.29
N ALA A 660 5.65 -27.02 1.03
CA ALA A 660 6.48 -27.47 -0.09
C ALA A 660 6.95 -28.94 0.06
N ARG A 661 7.34 -29.37 1.27
CA ARG A 661 7.92 -30.71 1.50
C ARG A 661 6.91 -31.87 1.55
N ARG A 662 5.61 -31.62 1.72
CA ARG A 662 4.59 -32.69 1.63
C ARG A 662 4.27 -33.12 0.18
N ARG A 663 4.43 -32.26 -0.83
CA ARG A 663 4.14 -32.60 -2.24
C ARG A 663 5.14 -33.56 -2.90
N SER A 664 6.29 -33.84 -2.28
CA SER A 664 7.32 -34.77 -2.83
C SER A 664 7.32 -36.18 -2.21
N ARG A 665 6.27 -36.58 -1.48
CA ARG A 665 6.16 -37.91 -0.84
C ARG A 665 4.86 -38.68 -1.11
N LEU A 666 4.03 -38.23 -2.04
CA LEU A 666 2.82 -38.95 -2.52
C LEU A 666 2.89 -39.27 -4.03
N GLY A 667 4.09 -39.65 -4.48
CA GLY A 667 4.40 -39.99 -5.87
C GLY A 667 5.43 -41.11 -5.96
N ALA A 668 5.12 -42.25 -5.34
CA ALA A 668 5.89 -43.50 -5.34
C ALA A 668 4.93 -44.68 -5.17
#